data_AF-A0A2R3MXN5-F1
#
_entry.id   AF-A0A2R3MXN5-F1
#
_cell.length_a   1.000
_cell.length_b   1.000
_cell.length_c   1.000
_cell.angle_alpha   90.00
_cell.angle_beta   90.00
_cell.angle_gamma   90.00
#
_symmetry.space_group_name_H-M   'P 1'
#
loop_
_entity.id
_entity.type
_entity.pdbx_description
1 polymer ?
#
loop_
_entity_poly.entity_id
_entity_poly.type
_entity_poly.pdbx_seq_one_letter_code
_entity_poly.pdbx_strand_id
1 'polypeptide(L)'
;MKKQPNKRLRFHLIVTLLLVMIVTGLGKPGFLLGFLRPKQAKINAAALVAPDRVPAVGHSDPFAAEPIPGFTIAAERNAMDHNREFKVTEMAWDVLSNLQDRFMDNDTGIMLLAGWEVDAGLGDDDRMPGTYTVGIDLKRLGIPEHLYHLLSAYRVDEAGHFYEYLTWIKNDSLFYASCQNSGVVLGVDEVVAVTGKEIIIEPAAPETGFFNGDGVYWVCDPADSSRRQYKIEYEQSNVSNQIYAQCNTIIADRSERARKEAEQQLPNATANERCDRVYKIKQRMYKEDPVYRQAIDAHKMTKQEEAEKSRQLVAKLGTMVYEAHKYLMSLNIRLPDQATTLYLLPKMNAYAETEPVGWFSGPYVNVGLDVLEQGSKQELDEMQLTLTHELFHVCQLRYNGIFHANVKFYEAMAQLLEEDAYRYFRSHPNVKGTENIITTEKNLENGKAYQYYVMPFDEKKATYYDDMGRAEKWSMNNTELCFSGYPIARFFDYLNETVSKKSFKEMMENYESVVTYMDLGGMDFTQHIKATWDLSDNMLTDAYLAFAKKYQTKFYECAKAKMNMTPARRLAFPASFIEKDKKTYFKLVDHAYSIRINSLMSSLDNIGRVGILVATDKDFYAQLTDMTLLPVGSGQWTKCKHGFYFYPHSGTSDIMEIDGGTNENPSAVSGYTVYQLEPPKLEKPKVEDGLLVFKLPEMSQAAKDDKIDGYRVTITCSDGKKTVYHPQIVIAGKTVKIKTSRLSHRYIAGFENLGYNVTVCEYIKDKDEKRYIYGPESDGSMDSLLEEMGAAEGEITASIYWPSKDDLDLHCITPNQSEIFYGCKFADGGELDVDMQVQAERDSGVENIYFATPVPGVYQFYVHNYTDRTDGDVGCRVRIKVGNQVLVDETVPMGGRSKIWKLEYRGFGKEQNVEILEDLP
;
A
#
# COMPACT_ATOMS: atom_id res chain seq x y z
N MET A 1 19.90 -5.75 -75.74
CA MET A 1 19.71 -6.75 -74.66
C MET A 1 20.82 -6.61 -73.63
N LYS A 2 20.62 -5.84 -72.56
CA LYS A 2 21.53 -5.78 -71.41
C LYS A 2 20.90 -6.59 -70.28
N LYS A 3 21.49 -7.74 -69.95
CA LYS A 3 21.05 -8.60 -68.84
C LYS A 3 21.17 -7.82 -67.52
N GLN A 4 20.06 -7.64 -66.82
CA GLN A 4 20.09 -7.25 -65.41
C GLN A 4 20.87 -8.32 -64.62
N PRO A 5 21.76 -7.93 -63.69
CA PRO A 5 22.51 -8.90 -62.89
C PRO A 5 21.56 -9.61 -61.91
N ASN A 6 21.76 -10.92 -61.80
CA ASN A 6 20.90 -11.87 -61.08
C ASN A 6 20.91 -11.57 -59.56
N LYS A 7 19.77 -11.20 -58.97
CA LYS A 7 19.66 -10.80 -57.54
C LYS A 7 20.19 -11.86 -56.56
N ARG A 8 20.06 -13.15 -56.89
CA ARG A 8 20.63 -14.28 -56.12
C ARG A 8 22.17 -14.31 -56.09
N LEU A 9 22.83 -13.87 -57.16
CA LEU A 9 24.29 -13.85 -57.23
C LEU A 9 24.87 -12.70 -56.39
N ARG A 10 24.15 -11.58 -56.26
CA ARG A 10 24.52 -10.46 -55.39
C ARG A 10 24.31 -10.78 -53.91
N PHE A 11 23.21 -11.44 -53.54
CA PHE A 11 22.99 -11.90 -52.17
C PHE A 11 24.07 -12.90 -51.71
N HIS A 12 24.43 -13.89 -52.54
CA HIS A 12 25.55 -14.78 -52.25
C HIS A 12 26.89 -14.04 -52.19
N LEU A 13 27.15 -13.06 -53.06
CA LEU A 13 28.38 -12.27 -53.01
C LEU A 13 28.47 -11.42 -51.73
N ILE A 14 27.34 -10.93 -51.24
CA ILE A 14 27.22 -10.07 -50.05
C ILE A 14 27.31 -10.89 -48.76
N VAL A 15 26.63 -12.04 -48.65
CA VAL A 15 26.83 -12.99 -47.55
C VAL A 15 28.28 -13.46 -47.49
N THR A 16 28.91 -13.65 -48.66
CA THR A 16 30.34 -13.98 -48.75
C THR A 16 31.27 -12.79 -48.40
N LEU A 17 30.87 -11.53 -48.67
CA LEU A 17 31.61 -10.31 -48.30
C LEU A 17 31.42 -9.91 -46.82
N LEU A 18 30.28 -10.25 -46.22
CA LEU A 18 29.96 -10.07 -44.80
C LEU A 18 30.66 -11.12 -43.94
N LEU A 19 30.61 -12.41 -44.33
CA LEU A 19 31.47 -13.47 -43.77
C LEU A 19 32.96 -13.13 -43.81
N VAL A 20 33.32 -12.20 -44.67
CA VAL A 20 34.67 -11.70 -44.85
C VAL A 20 34.91 -10.54 -43.89
N MET A 21 34.10 -9.49 -43.86
CA MET A 21 34.27 -8.40 -42.89
C MET A 21 34.34 -8.89 -41.43
N ILE A 22 33.49 -9.88 -41.09
CA ILE A 22 33.46 -10.63 -39.83
C ILE A 22 34.78 -11.36 -39.52
N VAL A 23 35.38 -11.99 -40.52
CA VAL A 23 36.63 -12.75 -40.37
C VAL A 23 37.87 -11.82 -40.42
N THR A 24 37.78 -10.61 -41.01
CA THR A 24 38.87 -9.60 -41.03
C THR A 24 39.01 -8.72 -39.79
N GLY A 25 37.93 -8.40 -39.07
CA GLY A 25 37.97 -7.33 -38.06
C GLY A 25 38.42 -5.98 -38.63
N LEU A 26 37.94 -5.59 -39.81
CA LEU A 26 38.18 -4.25 -40.35
C LEU A 26 37.26 -3.23 -39.65
N GLY A 27 37.68 -2.71 -38.50
CA GLY A 27 37.19 -1.43 -37.96
C GLY A 27 37.17 -1.30 -36.43
N LYS A 28 37.98 -0.38 -35.88
CA LYS A 28 37.60 0.38 -34.67
C LYS A 28 37.03 1.73 -35.18
N PRO A 29 35.77 2.10 -34.91
CA PRO A 29 35.09 3.30 -35.40
C PRO A 29 35.50 4.64 -34.72
N GLY A 30 36.66 4.70 -34.03
CA GLY A 30 37.02 5.86 -33.21
C GLY A 30 38.03 6.87 -33.76
N PHE A 31 38.70 6.64 -34.90
CA PHE A 31 39.92 7.44 -35.22
C PHE A 31 39.92 8.23 -36.54
N LEU A 32 38.85 8.23 -37.35
CA LEU A 32 38.85 8.99 -38.63
C LEU A 32 37.68 9.97 -38.85
N LEU A 33 36.80 10.20 -37.88
CA LEU A 33 35.62 11.08 -38.06
C LEU A 33 35.62 12.35 -37.21
N GLY A 34 36.77 13.04 -37.17
CA GLY A 34 36.84 14.45 -36.75
C GLY A 34 36.71 15.46 -37.90
N PHE A 35 37.03 15.08 -39.14
CA PHE A 35 37.34 16.09 -40.18
C PHE A 35 36.58 15.99 -41.51
N LEU A 36 35.73 14.99 -41.71
CA LEU A 36 34.89 14.90 -42.91
C LEU A 36 33.53 14.32 -42.52
N ARG A 37 32.62 15.16 -42.03
CA ARG A 37 31.19 14.80 -41.96
C ARG A 37 30.67 14.63 -43.39
N PRO A 38 30.31 13.43 -43.86
CA PRO A 38 29.43 13.32 -45.02
C PRO A 38 28.06 13.85 -44.59
N LYS A 39 27.32 14.48 -45.51
CA LYS A 39 25.93 14.85 -45.27
C LYS A 39 25.15 13.57 -44.90
N GLN A 40 24.38 13.64 -43.81
CA GLN A 40 23.42 12.62 -43.39
C GLN A 40 22.67 12.08 -44.62
N ALA A 41 22.82 10.79 -44.91
CA ALA A 41 21.77 10.07 -45.61
C ALA A 41 20.61 10.00 -44.62
N LYS A 42 19.59 10.82 -44.83
CA LYS A 42 18.40 10.84 -43.99
C LYS A 42 17.54 9.63 -44.34
N ILE A 43 17.22 8.80 -43.34
CA ILE A 43 16.04 7.91 -43.41
C ILE A 43 14.83 8.83 -43.62
N ASN A 44 13.87 8.42 -44.45
CA ASN A 44 12.72 9.28 -44.73
C ASN A 44 11.95 9.58 -43.43
N ALA A 45 11.92 10.85 -43.01
CA ALA A 45 11.30 11.28 -41.75
C ALA A 45 9.83 10.85 -41.64
N ALA A 46 9.09 10.86 -42.77
CA ALA A 46 7.71 10.40 -42.81
C ALA A 46 7.54 8.90 -42.47
N ALA A 47 8.59 8.08 -42.64
CA ALA A 47 8.56 6.65 -42.35
C ALA A 47 8.96 6.30 -40.90
N LEU A 48 9.13 7.29 -40.02
CA LEU A 48 9.68 7.10 -38.67
C LEU A 48 8.90 7.81 -37.55
N VAL A 49 7.73 8.35 -37.86
CA VAL A 49 6.99 9.18 -36.91
C VAL A 49 6.28 8.33 -35.85
N ALA A 50 6.54 8.64 -34.58
CA ALA A 50 5.76 8.18 -33.45
C ALA A 50 4.70 9.25 -33.12
N PRO A 51 3.41 8.89 -33.10
CA PRO A 51 2.35 9.90 -33.08
C PRO A 51 2.09 10.54 -31.72
N ASP A 52 1.67 11.81 -31.71
CA ASP A 52 1.10 12.47 -30.54
C ASP A 52 -0.38 12.10 -30.28
N ARG A 53 -0.91 12.54 -29.15
CA ARG A 53 -1.85 11.79 -28.28
C ARG A 53 -3.35 11.99 -28.62
N VAL A 54 -3.95 11.12 -29.44
CA VAL A 54 -5.42 11.00 -29.58
C VAL A 54 -5.85 9.53 -29.61
N PRO A 55 -6.93 9.11 -28.93
CA PRO A 55 -7.42 7.73 -28.98
C PRO A 55 -7.96 7.38 -30.38
N ALA A 56 -7.47 6.28 -30.95
CA ALA A 56 -7.91 5.78 -32.26
C ALA A 56 -8.88 4.60 -32.08
N VAL A 57 -10.10 4.72 -32.62
CA VAL A 57 -11.07 3.62 -32.71
C VAL A 57 -10.86 2.89 -34.04
N GLY A 58 -10.82 1.56 -34.00
CA GLY A 58 -10.57 0.75 -35.20
C GLY A 58 -11.78 0.61 -36.12
N HIS A 59 -11.60 0.92 -37.40
CA HIS A 59 -12.62 0.77 -38.45
C HIS A 59 -12.11 0.12 -39.75
N SER A 60 -10.90 -0.45 -39.74
CA SER A 60 -10.34 -1.11 -40.92
C SER A 60 -10.89 -2.51 -41.18
N ASP A 61 -10.92 -2.90 -42.44
CA ASP A 61 -11.06 -4.30 -42.85
C ASP A 61 -9.75 -5.06 -42.60
N PRO A 62 -9.81 -6.39 -42.37
CA PRO A 62 -8.61 -7.22 -42.34
C PRO A 62 -7.99 -7.25 -43.74
N PHE A 63 -6.66 -7.25 -43.81
CA PHE A 63 -5.96 -7.35 -45.08
C PHE A 63 -4.67 -8.18 -44.96
N ALA A 64 -4.21 -8.68 -46.10
CA ALA A 64 -2.88 -9.24 -46.27
C ALA A 64 -2.34 -8.79 -47.63
N ALA A 65 -1.13 -8.25 -47.64
CA ALA A 65 -0.45 -7.73 -48.82
C ALA A 65 1.00 -8.20 -48.85
N GLU A 66 1.60 -8.22 -50.05
CA GLU A 66 3.04 -8.42 -50.24
C GLU A 66 3.59 -7.19 -50.98
N PRO A 67 3.87 -6.07 -50.28
CA PRO A 67 4.23 -4.80 -50.92
C PRO A 67 5.50 -4.90 -51.78
N ILE A 68 6.44 -5.74 -51.34
CA ILE A 68 7.60 -6.15 -52.13
C ILE A 68 7.79 -7.67 -52.00
N PRO A 69 8.38 -8.33 -53.01
CA PRO A 69 8.48 -9.78 -52.99
C PRO A 69 9.30 -10.33 -51.81
N GLY A 70 8.72 -11.23 -51.01
CA GLY A 70 9.31 -11.78 -49.78
C GLY A 70 9.03 -10.97 -48.51
N PHE A 71 8.18 -9.95 -48.59
CA PHE A 71 7.81 -9.11 -47.46
C PHE A 71 6.29 -8.99 -47.39
N THR A 72 5.66 -9.68 -46.45
CA THR A 72 4.21 -9.69 -46.26
C THR A 72 3.82 -8.75 -45.15
N ILE A 73 2.72 -8.02 -45.31
CA ILE A 73 2.09 -7.24 -44.24
C ILE A 73 0.65 -7.70 -44.12
N ALA A 74 0.21 -8.00 -42.90
CA ALA A 74 -1.17 -8.38 -42.62
C ALA A 74 -1.67 -7.66 -41.36
N ALA A 75 -2.95 -7.32 -41.34
CA ALA A 75 -3.60 -6.77 -40.15
C ALA A 75 -5.01 -7.34 -40.02
N GLU A 76 -5.45 -7.50 -38.77
CA GLU A 76 -6.78 -7.97 -38.44
C GLU A 76 -7.83 -6.88 -38.61
N ARG A 77 -9.11 -7.27 -38.55
CA ARG A 77 -10.23 -6.30 -38.58
C ARG A 77 -10.07 -5.30 -37.43
N ASN A 78 -10.30 -4.02 -37.72
CA ASN A 78 -10.20 -2.90 -36.78
C ASN A 78 -8.79 -2.69 -36.19
N ALA A 79 -7.74 -3.29 -36.77
CA ALA A 79 -6.37 -3.00 -36.35
C ALA A 79 -5.94 -1.55 -36.67
N MET A 80 -6.61 -0.90 -37.62
CA MET A 80 -6.36 0.48 -38.03
C MET A 80 -7.66 1.30 -37.91
N ASP A 81 -7.50 2.60 -37.75
CA ASP A 81 -8.59 3.59 -37.70
C ASP A 81 -9.38 3.69 -39.00
N HIS A 82 -8.73 3.41 -40.14
CA HIS A 82 -9.36 3.20 -41.44
C HIS A 82 -8.45 2.32 -42.32
N ASN A 83 -8.90 1.96 -43.53
CA ASN A 83 -8.08 1.20 -44.47
C ASN A 83 -6.90 2.06 -44.96
N ARG A 84 -5.67 1.69 -44.61
CA ARG A 84 -4.42 2.39 -44.99
C ARG A 84 -3.64 1.65 -46.07
N GLU A 85 -2.84 2.38 -46.85
CA GLU A 85 -1.93 1.83 -47.85
C GLU A 85 -0.53 1.69 -47.25
N PHE A 86 0.06 0.48 -47.35
CA PHE A 86 1.41 0.21 -46.86
C PHE A 86 2.45 0.28 -47.98
N LYS A 87 3.56 0.97 -47.73
CA LYS A 87 4.70 1.05 -48.64
C LYS A 87 5.93 0.50 -47.94
N VAL A 88 6.63 -0.40 -48.63
CA VAL A 88 7.89 -0.97 -48.14
C VAL A 88 8.99 -0.64 -49.13
N THR A 89 10.04 0.02 -48.65
CA THR A 89 11.21 0.37 -49.46
C THR A 89 12.45 -0.28 -48.86
N GLU A 90 13.22 -1.00 -49.68
CA GLU A 90 14.49 -1.58 -49.23
C GLU A 90 15.50 -0.46 -48.92
N MET A 91 16.15 -0.52 -47.76
CA MET A 91 17.16 0.46 -47.37
C MET A 91 18.39 0.35 -48.27
N ALA A 92 18.93 1.50 -48.66
CA ALA A 92 20.17 1.54 -49.43
C ALA A 92 21.37 1.05 -48.58
N TRP A 93 22.34 0.43 -49.25
CA TRP A 93 23.49 -0.20 -48.57
C TRP A 93 24.34 0.78 -47.75
N ASP A 94 24.45 2.02 -48.19
CA ASP A 94 25.14 3.09 -47.47
C ASP A 94 24.44 3.44 -46.15
N VAL A 95 23.10 3.43 -46.13
CA VAL A 95 22.30 3.59 -44.91
C VAL A 95 22.54 2.40 -43.97
N LEU A 96 22.47 1.16 -44.48
CA LEU A 96 22.71 -0.04 -43.69
C LEU A 96 24.13 -0.11 -43.12
N SER A 97 25.15 0.31 -43.89
CA SER A 97 26.53 0.35 -43.41
C SER A 97 26.73 1.39 -42.31
N ASN A 98 26.11 2.57 -42.44
CA ASN A 98 26.15 3.58 -41.38
C ASN A 98 25.43 3.12 -40.10
N LEU A 99 24.35 2.34 -40.24
CA LEU A 99 23.66 1.74 -39.10
C LEU A 99 24.50 0.61 -38.47
N GLN A 100 25.15 -0.22 -39.30
CA GLN A 100 26.04 -1.27 -38.81
C GLN A 100 27.14 -0.72 -37.90
N ASP A 101 27.76 0.40 -38.26
CA ASP A 101 28.77 1.07 -37.42
C ASP A 101 28.21 1.43 -36.03
N ARG A 102 26.94 1.88 -35.95
CA ARG A 102 26.27 2.22 -34.69
C ARG A 102 25.92 1.00 -33.83
N PHE A 103 25.47 -0.09 -34.45
CA PHE A 103 25.26 -1.35 -33.73
C PHE A 103 26.58 -1.89 -33.15
N MET A 104 27.70 -1.71 -33.87
CA MET A 104 29.03 -2.07 -33.40
C MET A 104 29.58 -1.12 -32.33
N ASP A 105 29.33 0.20 -32.44
CA ASP A 105 29.72 1.21 -31.44
C ASP A 105 29.07 0.96 -30.07
N ASN A 106 27.88 0.35 -30.07
CA ASN A 106 27.16 -0.02 -28.85
C ASN A 106 27.54 -1.42 -28.31
N ASP A 107 28.64 -2.00 -28.79
CA ASP A 107 29.20 -3.29 -28.35
C ASP A 107 28.19 -4.47 -28.41
N THR A 108 27.14 -4.33 -29.23
CA THR A 108 26.06 -5.32 -29.31
C THR A 108 26.47 -6.61 -30.01
N GLY A 109 27.55 -6.54 -30.81
CA GLY A 109 27.94 -7.63 -31.68
C GLY A 109 26.84 -8.01 -32.68
N ILE A 110 25.88 -7.14 -33.02
CA ILE A 110 24.81 -7.48 -33.97
C ILE A 110 25.27 -7.14 -35.40
N MET A 111 25.25 -8.14 -36.27
CA MET A 111 25.41 -7.99 -37.71
C MET A 111 24.06 -7.78 -38.40
N LEU A 112 23.94 -6.70 -39.17
CA LEU A 112 22.79 -6.40 -40.02
C LEU A 112 22.89 -7.15 -41.36
N LEU A 113 21.83 -7.86 -41.71
CA LEU A 113 21.73 -8.66 -42.94
C LEU A 113 20.94 -7.94 -44.05
N ALA A 114 19.93 -7.18 -43.67
CA ALA A 114 19.04 -6.44 -44.57
C ALA A 114 18.26 -5.37 -43.80
N GLY A 115 17.61 -4.43 -44.50
CA GLY A 115 16.69 -3.50 -43.85
C GLY A 115 15.72 -2.84 -44.83
N TRP A 116 14.61 -2.34 -44.27
CA TRP A 116 13.49 -1.78 -45.00
C TRP A 116 12.87 -0.61 -44.23
N GLU A 117 12.42 0.39 -44.97
CA GLU A 117 11.48 1.39 -44.47
C GLU A 117 10.06 0.87 -44.69
N VAL A 118 9.30 0.72 -43.61
CA VAL A 118 7.88 0.34 -43.61
C VAL A 118 7.07 1.58 -43.28
N ASP A 119 6.47 2.18 -44.30
CA ASP A 119 5.51 3.27 -44.19
C ASP A 119 4.10 2.67 -44.14
N ALA A 120 3.49 2.76 -42.97
CA ALA A 120 2.14 2.27 -42.68
C ALA A 120 1.06 3.32 -43.02
N GLY A 121 1.45 4.42 -43.68
CA GLY A 121 0.59 5.52 -44.06
C GLY A 121 0.17 6.39 -42.88
N LEU A 122 0.93 6.41 -41.78
CA LEU A 122 0.67 7.24 -40.60
C LEU A 122 1.28 8.64 -40.79
N GLY A 123 0.48 9.68 -40.57
CA GLY A 123 0.98 11.04 -40.34
C GLY A 123 1.44 11.27 -38.90
N ASP A 124 1.95 12.46 -38.61
CA ASP A 124 2.58 12.80 -37.33
C ASP A 124 1.63 12.70 -36.12
N ASP A 125 0.32 12.79 -36.34
CA ASP A 125 -0.71 12.71 -35.30
C ASP A 125 -1.53 11.40 -35.37
N ASP A 126 -1.24 10.52 -36.33
CA ASP A 126 -2.02 9.30 -36.56
C ASP A 126 -1.58 8.14 -35.66
N ARG A 127 -2.50 7.55 -34.91
CA ARG A 127 -2.25 6.32 -34.13
C ARG A 127 -2.92 5.10 -34.74
N MET A 128 -2.29 3.93 -34.59
CA MET A 128 -2.96 2.66 -34.85
C MET A 128 -3.65 2.10 -33.58
N PRO A 129 -4.96 1.80 -33.64
CA PRO A 129 -5.71 1.12 -32.59
C PRO A 129 -5.17 -0.28 -32.23
N GLY A 130 -4.56 -0.96 -33.21
CA GLY A 130 -3.98 -2.28 -33.08
C GLY A 130 -2.60 -2.37 -33.73
N THR A 131 -2.18 -3.58 -34.06
CA THR A 131 -0.91 -3.85 -34.74
C THR A 131 -1.15 -4.46 -36.11
N TYR A 132 -0.20 -4.26 -37.01
CA TYR A 132 -0.01 -5.07 -38.21
C TYR A 132 1.19 -5.99 -38.01
N THR A 133 1.13 -7.15 -38.64
CA THR A 133 2.19 -8.15 -38.67
C THR A 133 2.97 -8.02 -39.97
N VAL A 134 4.29 -8.03 -39.86
CA VAL A 134 5.23 -8.11 -40.96
C VAL A 134 5.82 -9.50 -41.00
N GLY A 135 5.92 -10.11 -42.18
CA GLY A 135 6.59 -11.38 -42.44
C GLY A 135 7.69 -11.22 -43.47
N ILE A 136 8.88 -11.74 -43.17
CA ILE A 136 10.08 -11.68 -43.99
C ILE A 136 10.47 -13.09 -44.41
N ASP A 137 10.45 -13.37 -45.71
CA ASP A 137 10.83 -14.67 -46.29
C ASP A 137 12.36 -14.85 -46.27
N LEU A 138 12.83 -15.58 -45.26
CA LEU A 138 14.26 -15.80 -44.98
C LEU A 138 14.92 -16.66 -46.07
N LYS A 139 14.20 -17.63 -46.61
CA LYS A 139 14.68 -18.49 -47.70
C LYS A 139 14.84 -17.75 -49.00
N ARG A 140 13.95 -16.79 -49.28
CA ARG A 140 14.07 -15.91 -50.44
C ARG A 140 15.21 -14.93 -50.30
N LEU A 141 15.45 -14.43 -49.07
CA LEU A 141 16.68 -13.71 -48.78
C LEU A 141 17.87 -14.64 -49.06
N GLY A 142 17.80 -15.91 -48.68
CA GLY A 142 18.86 -16.90 -48.88
C GLY A 142 19.61 -17.18 -47.59
N ILE A 143 18.97 -16.91 -46.46
CA ILE A 143 19.50 -17.19 -45.13
C ILE A 143 19.37 -18.70 -44.88
N PRO A 144 20.43 -19.38 -44.42
CA PRO A 144 20.36 -20.79 -44.04
C PRO A 144 19.38 -21.06 -42.90
N GLU A 145 18.64 -22.17 -42.97
CA GLU A 145 17.60 -22.56 -42.01
C GLU A 145 18.09 -22.64 -40.56
N HIS A 146 19.30 -23.17 -40.34
CA HIS A 146 19.89 -23.27 -38.99
C HIS A 146 20.17 -21.90 -38.34
N LEU A 147 20.15 -20.80 -39.11
CA LEU A 147 20.29 -19.44 -38.59
C LEU A 147 18.94 -18.78 -38.28
N TYR A 148 17.80 -19.37 -38.64
CA TYR A 148 16.49 -18.73 -38.47
C TYR A 148 16.23 -18.38 -37.01
N HIS A 149 16.57 -19.29 -36.09
CA HIS A 149 16.47 -19.08 -34.66
C HIS A 149 17.55 -18.16 -34.08
N LEU A 150 18.32 -17.45 -34.90
CA LEU A 150 19.33 -16.49 -34.45
C LEU A 150 19.04 -15.08 -34.96
N LEU A 151 18.02 -14.95 -35.79
CA LEU A 151 17.61 -13.69 -36.36
C LEU A 151 16.65 -12.96 -35.43
N SER A 152 16.85 -11.66 -35.36
CA SER A 152 15.92 -10.72 -34.75
C SER A 152 15.69 -9.53 -35.68
N ALA A 153 14.51 -8.95 -35.62
CA ALA A 153 14.18 -7.73 -36.32
C ALA A 153 14.33 -6.56 -35.33
N TYR A 154 14.98 -5.50 -35.75
CA TYR A 154 15.19 -4.31 -34.94
C TYR A 154 14.54 -3.12 -35.62
N ARG A 155 13.67 -2.41 -34.90
CA ARG A 155 13.23 -1.07 -35.29
C ARG A 155 14.42 -0.12 -35.18
N VAL A 156 14.53 0.85 -36.06
CA VAL A 156 15.49 1.95 -36.00
C VAL A 156 14.75 3.27 -36.10
N ASP A 157 15.04 4.23 -35.21
CA ASP A 157 14.45 5.57 -35.21
C ASP A 157 15.27 6.61 -36.01
N GLU A 158 14.79 7.86 -36.09
CA GLU A 158 15.48 8.95 -36.83
C GLU A 158 16.85 9.30 -36.25
N ALA A 159 16.99 9.14 -34.94
CA ALA A 159 18.22 9.41 -34.24
C ALA A 159 19.21 8.23 -34.37
N GLY A 160 18.78 7.11 -34.95
CA GLY A 160 19.54 5.89 -35.21
C GLY A 160 19.68 4.99 -33.98
N HIS A 161 18.78 5.10 -33.01
CA HIS A 161 18.61 4.10 -31.96
C HIS A 161 17.83 2.92 -32.49
N PHE A 162 18.03 1.78 -31.87
CA PHE A 162 17.38 0.55 -32.29
C PHE A 162 16.68 -0.16 -31.14
N TYR A 163 15.62 -0.90 -31.48
CA TYR A 163 14.75 -1.60 -30.54
C TYR A 163 14.45 -2.99 -31.09
N GLU A 164 14.70 -4.04 -30.32
CA GLU A 164 14.41 -5.40 -30.74
C GLU A 164 12.91 -5.67 -30.72
N TYR A 165 12.34 -6.01 -31.88
CA TYR A 165 10.95 -6.45 -31.98
C TYR A 165 10.79 -7.85 -31.39
N LEU A 166 9.59 -8.13 -30.86
CA LEU A 166 9.18 -9.51 -30.60
C LEU A 166 9.07 -10.26 -31.92
N THR A 167 10.01 -11.18 -32.14
CA THR A 167 10.08 -11.98 -33.36
C THR A 167 9.68 -13.42 -33.14
N TRP A 168 9.13 -14.03 -34.19
CA TRP A 168 8.85 -15.46 -34.24
C TRP A 168 9.13 -16.03 -35.63
N ILE A 169 9.50 -17.30 -35.67
CA ILE A 169 9.77 -18.01 -36.93
C ILE A 169 8.62 -18.97 -37.19
N LYS A 170 8.02 -18.86 -38.38
CA LYS A 170 7.05 -19.85 -38.87
C LYS A 170 7.43 -20.28 -40.27
N ASN A 171 7.78 -21.56 -40.42
CA ASN A 171 8.36 -22.12 -41.64
C ASN A 171 9.63 -21.35 -42.07
N ASP A 172 9.65 -20.87 -43.31
CA ASP A 172 10.76 -20.15 -43.94
C ASP A 172 10.70 -18.62 -43.70
N SER A 173 9.90 -18.13 -42.75
CA SER A 173 9.66 -16.69 -42.54
C SER A 173 9.81 -16.25 -41.09
N LEU A 174 10.44 -15.09 -40.90
CA LEU A 174 10.49 -14.36 -39.63
C LEU A 174 9.36 -13.33 -39.61
N PHE A 175 8.67 -13.26 -38.50
CA PHE A 175 7.57 -12.34 -38.30
C PHE A 175 7.82 -11.41 -37.11
N TYR A 176 7.28 -10.20 -37.19
CA TYR A 176 7.17 -9.27 -36.06
C TYR A 176 5.88 -8.46 -36.19
N ALA A 177 5.43 -7.85 -35.09
CA ALA A 177 4.28 -6.94 -35.10
C ALA A 177 4.73 -5.49 -34.85
N SER A 178 4.04 -4.53 -35.47
CA SER A 178 4.24 -3.10 -35.26
C SER A 178 2.91 -2.35 -35.34
N CYS A 179 2.84 -1.16 -34.78
CA CYS A 179 1.69 -0.24 -34.84
C CYS A 179 2.07 1.14 -35.40
N GLN A 180 3.25 1.26 -36.01
CA GLN A 180 3.83 2.55 -36.37
C GLN A 180 4.74 2.44 -37.59
N ASN A 181 4.94 3.55 -38.32
CA ASN A 181 5.95 3.61 -39.37
C ASN A 181 7.32 3.23 -38.77
N SER A 182 8.10 2.44 -39.51
CA SER A 182 9.31 1.82 -38.96
C SER A 182 10.42 1.69 -40.00
N GLY A 183 11.61 2.17 -39.69
CA GLY A 183 12.83 1.59 -40.23
C GLY A 183 13.04 0.25 -39.54
N VAL A 184 13.14 -0.85 -40.27
CA VAL A 184 13.42 -2.17 -39.70
C VAL A 184 14.71 -2.73 -40.30
N VAL A 185 15.57 -3.27 -39.46
CA VAL A 185 16.77 -4.01 -39.87
C VAL A 185 16.70 -5.43 -39.34
N LEU A 186 17.11 -6.39 -40.16
CA LEU A 186 17.23 -7.80 -39.77
C LEU A 186 18.67 -8.01 -39.28
N GLY A 187 18.83 -8.39 -38.02
CA GLY A 187 20.12 -8.60 -37.38
C GLY A 187 20.34 -10.03 -36.92
N VAL A 188 21.60 -10.43 -36.80
CA VAL A 188 22.07 -11.69 -36.19
C VAL A 188 23.26 -11.39 -35.29
N ASP A 189 23.38 -12.08 -34.16
CA ASP A 189 24.58 -11.99 -33.31
C ASP A 189 25.83 -12.47 -34.08
N GLU A 190 26.84 -11.60 -34.15
CA GLU A 190 28.10 -11.77 -34.86
C GLU A 190 28.85 -12.97 -34.31
N VAL A 191 28.97 -13.14 -32.98
CA VAL A 191 29.71 -14.27 -32.38
C VAL A 191 29.08 -15.60 -32.79
N VAL A 192 27.75 -15.64 -32.85
CA VAL A 192 27.02 -16.82 -33.30
C VAL A 192 27.17 -17.05 -34.80
N ALA A 193 27.08 -15.99 -35.61
CA ALA A 193 27.25 -16.05 -37.06
C ALA A 193 28.68 -16.46 -37.49
N VAL A 194 29.71 -16.07 -36.73
CA VAL A 194 31.12 -16.40 -37.02
C VAL A 194 31.47 -17.83 -36.64
N THR A 195 31.04 -18.27 -35.46
CA THR A 195 31.65 -19.46 -34.83
C THR A 195 31.07 -20.76 -35.32
N GLY A 196 29.83 -20.75 -35.85
CA GLY A 196 29.17 -21.92 -36.44
C GLY A 196 29.10 -23.14 -35.51
N LYS A 197 29.41 -22.97 -34.22
CA LYS A 197 29.23 -24.02 -33.22
C LYS A 197 27.74 -24.24 -33.10
N GLU A 198 27.31 -25.50 -33.16
CA GLU A 198 26.01 -25.90 -32.63
C GLU A 198 25.86 -25.24 -31.26
N ILE A 199 25.02 -24.21 -31.20
CA ILE A 199 24.48 -23.77 -29.93
C ILE A 199 23.80 -25.01 -29.40
N ILE A 200 24.23 -25.45 -28.22
CA ILE A 200 23.48 -26.42 -27.46
C ILE A 200 22.18 -25.70 -27.09
N ILE A 201 21.19 -25.79 -27.98
CA ILE A 201 19.80 -25.41 -27.74
C ILE A 201 19.27 -26.51 -26.83
N GLU A 202 19.65 -26.44 -25.57
CA GLU A 202 19.03 -27.24 -24.53
C GLU A 202 17.73 -26.52 -24.14
N PRO A 203 16.56 -27.15 -24.35
CA PRO A 203 15.35 -26.65 -23.72
C PRO A 203 15.59 -26.64 -22.21
N ALA A 204 15.59 -25.46 -21.58
CA ALA A 204 15.88 -25.35 -20.15
C ALA A 204 14.80 -26.02 -19.28
N ALA A 205 13.60 -26.15 -19.85
CA ALA A 205 12.56 -27.10 -19.51
C ALA A 205 11.84 -27.46 -20.83
N PRO A 206 11.10 -28.58 -20.91
CA PRO A 206 10.46 -29.01 -22.17
C PRO A 206 9.50 -27.99 -22.81
N GLU A 207 9.13 -26.91 -22.11
CA GLU A 207 7.98 -26.07 -22.46
C GLU A 207 8.22 -24.54 -22.44
N THR A 208 9.36 -24.01 -21.96
CA THR A 208 9.43 -22.58 -21.56
C THR A 208 10.46 -21.68 -22.25
N GLY A 209 11.47 -22.22 -22.95
CA GLY A 209 12.50 -21.37 -23.56
C GLY A 209 13.74 -22.09 -24.10
N PHE A 210 14.66 -21.30 -24.67
CA PHE A 210 15.94 -21.82 -25.20
C PHE A 210 17.13 -20.93 -24.77
N PHE A 211 18.29 -21.58 -24.64
CA PHE A 211 19.54 -20.96 -24.23
C PHE A 211 20.48 -20.75 -25.42
N ASN A 212 21.09 -19.56 -25.53
CA ASN A 212 22.24 -19.33 -26.41
C ASN A 212 23.54 -19.54 -25.60
N GLY A 213 24.55 -20.18 -26.21
CA GLY A 213 25.91 -20.37 -25.67
C GLY A 213 26.64 -19.08 -25.27
N ASP A 214 26.07 -17.91 -25.52
CA ASP A 214 26.56 -16.60 -25.05
C ASP A 214 26.05 -16.16 -23.66
N GLY A 215 25.25 -16.98 -22.98
CA GLY A 215 24.72 -16.67 -21.63
C GLY A 215 23.39 -15.91 -21.64
N VAL A 216 22.71 -15.89 -22.79
CA VAL A 216 21.39 -15.28 -22.95
C VAL A 216 20.33 -16.36 -22.99
N TYR A 217 19.24 -16.15 -22.24
CA TYR A 217 18.11 -17.08 -22.18
C TYR A 217 16.82 -16.41 -22.61
N TRP A 218 16.09 -17.05 -23.53
CA TRP A 218 14.82 -16.54 -24.03
C TRP A 218 13.64 -17.30 -23.44
N VAL A 219 12.71 -16.58 -22.80
CA VAL A 219 11.39 -17.09 -22.42
C VAL A 219 10.43 -16.85 -23.58
N CYS A 220 9.71 -17.89 -23.99
CA CYS A 220 8.82 -17.86 -25.15
C CYS A 220 7.34 -17.68 -24.75
N ASP A 221 6.52 -17.26 -25.72
CA ASP A 221 5.07 -17.14 -25.57
C ASP A 221 4.46 -18.52 -25.24
N PRO A 222 3.66 -18.65 -24.17
CA PRO A 222 2.97 -19.88 -23.81
C PRO A 222 2.04 -20.43 -24.91
N ALA A 223 1.51 -19.56 -25.77
CA ALA A 223 0.65 -19.95 -26.88
C ALA A 223 1.44 -20.30 -28.17
N ASP A 224 2.68 -19.82 -28.29
CA ASP A 224 3.56 -20.07 -29.45
C ASP A 224 5.04 -20.07 -29.04
N SER A 225 5.60 -21.26 -28.86
CA SER A 225 7.00 -21.44 -28.42
C SER A 225 8.05 -20.93 -29.41
N SER A 226 7.65 -20.52 -30.63
CA SER A 226 8.54 -19.86 -31.58
C SER A 226 8.70 -18.36 -31.31
N ARG A 227 7.79 -17.76 -30.53
CA ARG A 227 7.75 -16.34 -30.25
C ARG A 227 8.50 -16.00 -28.99
N ARG A 228 9.56 -15.20 -29.14
CA ARG A 228 10.40 -14.72 -28.03
C ARG A 228 9.71 -13.58 -27.33
N GLN A 229 9.56 -13.65 -26.01
CA GLN A 229 8.95 -12.58 -25.21
C GLN A 229 9.97 -11.88 -24.32
N TYR A 230 10.75 -12.66 -23.56
CA TYR A 230 11.66 -12.10 -22.57
C TYR A 230 13.08 -12.58 -22.78
N LYS A 231 14.03 -11.67 -22.64
CA LYS A 231 15.47 -11.95 -22.71
C LYS A 231 16.05 -11.85 -21.30
N ILE A 232 16.58 -12.93 -20.76
CA ILE A 232 17.28 -12.90 -19.47
C ILE A 232 18.77 -12.75 -19.75
N GLU A 233 19.33 -11.67 -19.21
CA GLU A 233 20.76 -11.37 -19.25
C GLU A 233 21.33 -11.42 -17.83
N TYR A 234 22.41 -12.17 -17.66
CA TYR A 234 23.11 -12.27 -16.39
C TYR A 234 24.18 -11.17 -16.31
N GLU A 235 24.09 -10.26 -15.34
CA GLU A 235 25.14 -9.26 -15.14
C GLU A 235 26.36 -9.89 -14.43
N GLN A 236 27.51 -9.81 -15.09
CA GLN A 236 28.72 -10.52 -14.71
C GLN A 236 29.28 -10.06 -13.36
N SER A 237 29.93 -10.98 -12.64
CA SER A 237 30.56 -10.62 -11.37
C SER A 237 31.72 -9.63 -11.57
N ASN A 238 31.98 -8.77 -10.57
CA ASN A 238 33.10 -7.80 -10.60
C ASN A 238 34.47 -8.43 -10.88
N VAL A 239 34.66 -9.70 -10.50
CA VAL A 239 35.89 -10.47 -10.77
C VAL A 239 35.99 -10.86 -12.24
N SER A 240 34.89 -11.33 -12.85
CA SER A 240 34.85 -11.65 -14.27
C SER A 240 35.04 -10.41 -15.13
N ASN A 241 34.41 -9.28 -14.78
CA ASN A 241 34.61 -8.00 -15.49
C ASN A 241 36.10 -7.60 -15.57
N GLN A 242 36.87 -7.84 -14.50
CA GLN A 242 38.32 -7.59 -14.49
C GLN A 242 39.09 -8.56 -15.39
N ILE A 243 38.73 -9.84 -15.39
CA ILE A 243 39.34 -10.86 -16.25
C ILE A 243 39.04 -10.55 -17.73
N TYR A 244 37.81 -10.17 -18.07
CA TYR A 244 37.44 -9.78 -19.43
C TYR A 244 38.14 -8.50 -19.88
N ALA A 245 38.19 -7.45 -19.05
CA ALA A 245 38.92 -6.23 -19.41
C ALA A 245 40.41 -6.50 -19.73
N GLN A 246 41.04 -7.39 -18.95
CA GLN A 246 42.40 -7.83 -19.19
C GLN A 246 42.54 -8.65 -20.48
N CYS A 247 41.64 -9.62 -20.70
CA CYS A 247 41.64 -10.47 -21.88
C CYS A 247 41.36 -9.66 -23.15
N ASN A 248 40.34 -8.79 -23.15
CA ASN A 248 39.91 -7.98 -24.29
C ASN A 248 41.02 -7.03 -24.75
N THR A 249 41.81 -6.49 -23.82
CA THR A 249 42.98 -5.67 -24.16
C THR A 249 44.01 -6.47 -24.97
N ILE A 250 44.33 -7.68 -24.53
CA ILE A 250 45.28 -8.58 -25.20
C ILE A 250 44.72 -9.06 -26.55
N ILE A 251 43.46 -9.44 -26.58
CA ILE A 251 42.78 -9.95 -27.77
C ILE A 251 42.69 -8.86 -28.85
N ALA A 252 42.38 -7.63 -28.46
CA ALA A 252 42.32 -6.49 -29.36
C ALA A 252 43.71 -6.15 -29.94
N ASP A 253 44.76 -6.11 -29.11
CA ASP A 253 46.13 -5.86 -29.59
C ASP A 253 46.59 -6.93 -30.60
N ARG A 254 46.34 -8.21 -30.31
CA ARG A 254 46.74 -9.30 -31.22
C ARG A 254 45.91 -9.36 -32.48
N SER A 255 44.65 -8.98 -32.40
CA SER A 255 43.79 -8.81 -33.57
C SER A 255 44.29 -7.71 -34.50
N GLU A 256 44.73 -6.59 -33.95
CA GLU A 256 45.31 -5.48 -34.71
C GLU A 256 46.65 -5.88 -35.37
N ARG A 257 47.51 -6.63 -34.66
CA ARG A 257 48.76 -7.15 -35.23
C ARG A 257 48.52 -8.12 -36.37
N ALA A 258 47.57 -9.03 -36.22
CA ALA A 258 47.20 -9.98 -37.27
C ALA A 258 46.68 -9.25 -38.52
N ARG A 259 45.92 -8.15 -38.34
CA ARG A 259 45.43 -7.30 -39.42
C ARG A 259 46.57 -6.63 -40.19
N LYS A 260 47.50 -5.98 -39.48
CA LYS A 260 48.67 -5.34 -40.08
C LYS A 260 49.58 -6.33 -40.81
N GLU A 261 49.79 -7.52 -40.24
CA GLU A 261 50.57 -8.58 -40.88
C GLU A 261 49.90 -9.08 -42.16
N ALA A 262 48.58 -9.27 -42.17
CA ALA A 262 47.84 -9.66 -43.36
C ALA A 262 47.88 -8.59 -44.46
N GLU A 263 47.74 -7.31 -44.09
CA GLU A 263 47.85 -6.17 -45.03
C GLU A 263 49.24 -6.07 -45.67
N GLN A 264 50.31 -6.36 -44.92
CA GLN A 264 51.68 -6.36 -45.44
C GLN A 264 51.98 -7.54 -46.37
N GLN A 265 51.46 -8.72 -46.04
CA GLN A 265 51.70 -9.94 -46.82
C GLN A 265 50.90 -9.97 -48.13
N LEU A 266 49.76 -9.25 -48.18
CA LEU A 266 48.82 -9.26 -49.28
C LEU A 266 48.28 -7.84 -49.60
N PRO A 267 49.14 -6.90 -50.06
CA PRO A 267 48.78 -5.48 -50.18
C PRO A 267 47.71 -5.19 -51.24
N ASN A 268 47.57 -6.06 -52.25
CA ASN A 268 46.62 -5.91 -53.36
C ASN A 268 45.49 -6.95 -53.34
N ALA A 269 45.34 -7.71 -52.25
CA ALA A 269 44.36 -8.78 -52.17
C ALA A 269 42.95 -8.26 -51.92
N THR A 270 41.95 -9.04 -52.32
CA THR A 270 40.53 -8.76 -52.02
C THR A 270 40.26 -8.77 -50.52
N ALA A 271 39.12 -8.23 -50.09
CA ALA A 271 38.73 -8.29 -48.67
C ALA A 271 38.76 -9.76 -48.18
N ASN A 272 38.22 -10.69 -48.97
CA ASN A 272 38.12 -12.12 -48.63
C ASN A 272 39.47 -12.78 -48.35
N GLU A 273 40.44 -12.54 -49.21
CA GLU A 273 41.80 -13.07 -49.08
C GLU A 273 42.53 -12.49 -47.86
N ARG A 274 42.26 -11.23 -47.50
CA ARG A 274 42.79 -10.61 -46.28
C ARG A 274 42.18 -11.23 -45.02
N CYS A 275 40.90 -11.58 -45.03
CA CYS A 275 40.21 -12.21 -43.88
C CYS A 275 40.73 -13.59 -43.58
N ASP A 276 40.76 -14.44 -44.61
CA ASP A 276 41.31 -15.80 -44.49
C ASP A 276 42.76 -15.74 -44.00
N ARG A 277 43.53 -14.72 -44.42
CA ARG A 277 44.90 -14.51 -43.95
C ARG A 277 44.97 -14.05 -42.49
N VAL A 278 44.16 -13.07 -42.06
CA VAL A 278 44.06 -12.63 -40.65
C VAL A 278 43.67 -13.82 -39.77
N TYR A 279 42.71 -14.63 -40.20
CA TYR A 279 42.26 -15.81 -39.48
C TYR A 279 43.37 -16.87 -39.33
N LYS A 280 44.08 -17.19 -40.42
CA LYS A 280 45.24 -18.10 -40.38
C LYS A 280 46.37 -17.56 -39.50
N ILE A 281 46.61 -16.25 -39.52
CA ILE A 281 47.59 -15.58 -38.65
C ILE A 281 47.14 -15.65 -37.19
N LYS A 282 45.87 -15.40 -36.87
CA LYS A 282 45.32 -15.55 -35.51
C LYS A 282 45.37 -16.99 -35.02
N GLN A 283 45.10 -17.98 -35.88
CA GLN A 283 45.26 -19.40 -35.55
C GLN A 283 46.73 -19.76 -35.27
N ARG A 284 47.67 -19.19 -36.04
CA ARG A 284 49.10 -19.33 -35.82
C ARG A 284 49.51 -18.64 -34.51
N MET A 285 49.09 -17.40 -34.28
CA MET A 285 49.32 -16.66 -33.03
C MET A 285 48.74 -17.39 -31.82
N TYR A 286 47.56 -18.00 -31.92
CA TYR A 286 47.01 -18.82 -30.85
C TYR A 286 47.90 -20.06 -30.56
N LYS A 287 48.56 -20.62 -31.58
CA LYS A 287 49.52 -21.74 -31.43
C LYS A 287 50.93 -21.31 -30.99
N GLU A 288 51.33 -20.07 -31.21
CA GLU A 288 52.71 -19.61 -31.03
C GLU A 288 52.87 -18.56 -29.92
N ASP A 289 51.83 -17.78 -29.61
CA ASP A 289 51.81 -16.75 -28.57
C ASP A 289 51.07 -17.25 -27.32
N PRO A 290 51.80 -17.60 -26.25
CA PRO A 290 51.20 -18.12 -25.02
C PRO A 290 50.30 -17.10 -24.33
N VAL A 291 50.58 -15.80 -24.45
CA VAL A 291 49.80 -14.72 -23.82
C VAL A 291 48.47 -14.56 -24.54
N TYR A 292 48.48 -14.62 -25.87
CA TYR A 292 47.25 -14.59 -26.67
C TYR A 292 46.40 -15.85 -26.44
N ARG A 293 47.03 -17.03 -26.39
CA ARG A 293 46.33 -18.27 -26.05
C ARG A 293 45.69 -18.19 -24.67
N GLN A 294 46.46 -17.80 -23.65
CA GLN A 294 45.99 -17.71 -22.28
C GLN A 294 44.84 -16.71 -22.13
N ALA A 295 44.89 -15.56 -22.81
CA ALA A 295 43.81 -14.58 -22.81
C ALA A 295 42.53 -15.12 -23.50
N ILE A 296 42.67 -15.80 -24.64
CA ILE A 296 41.54 -16.42 -25.34
C ILE A 296 40.94 -17.57 -24.52
N ASP A 297 41.77 -18.40 -23.89
CA ASP A 297 41.32 -19.54 -23.09
C ASP A 297 40.69 -19.08 -21.77
N ALA A 298 41.26 -18.07 -21.09
CA ALA A 298 40.67 -17.46 -19.90
C ALA A 298 39.33 -16.79 -20.20
N HIS A 299 39.25 -16.00 -21.29
CA HIS A 299 38.00 -15.40 -21.74
C HIS A 299 36.92 -16.45 -22.05
N LYS A 300 37.29 -17.60 -22.63
CA LYS A 300 36.35 -18.70 -22.90
C LYS A 300 35.93 -19.44 -21.63
N MET A 301 36.87 -19.75 -20.74
CA MET A 301 36.61 -20.47 -19.49
C MET A 301 35.73 -19.65 -18.54
N THR A 302 36.01 -18.36 -18.37
CA THR A 302 35.17 -17.48 -17.53
C THR A 302 33.73 -17.39 -18.07
N LYS A 303 33.55 -17.26 -19.39
CA LYS A 303 32.22 -17.25 -20.02
C LYS A 303 31.48 -18.57 -19.83
N GLN A 304 32.19 -19.69 -19.94
CA GLN A 304 31.63 -21.02 -19.77
C GLN A 304 31.29 -21.33 -18.30
N GLU A 305 32.13 -20.92 -17.34
CA GLU A 305 31.88 -21.13 -15.91
C GLU A 305 30.72 -20.28 -15.37
N GLU A 306 30.57 -19.03 -15.83
CA GLU A 306 29.41 -18.19 -15.48
C GLU A 306 28.13 -18.69 -16.15
N ALA A 307 28.20 -19.12 -17.41
CA ALA A 307 27.07 -19.73 -18.10
C ALA A 307 26.60 -21.02 -17.42
N GLU A 308 27.52 -21.91 -17.00
CA GLU A 308 27.17 -23.18 -16.34
C GLU A 308 26.59 -22.97 -14.93
N LYS A 309 27.18 -22.07 -14.12
CA LYS A 309 26.66 -21.75 -12.77
C LYS A 309 25.27 -21.10 -12.81
N SER A 310 24.96 -20.36 -13.88
CA SER A 310 23.72 -19.58 -13.97
C SER A 310 22.56 -20.35 -14.60
N ARG A 311 22.77 -21.50 -15.25
CA ARG A 311 21.69 -22.22 -15.97
C ARG A 311 20.49 -22.58 -15.10
N GLN A 312 20.71 -23.07 -13.88
CA GLN A 312 19.62 -23.45 -12.98
C GLN A 312 18.86 -22.22 -12.45
N LEU A 313 19.58 -21.14 -12.14
CA LEU A 313 19.00 -19.89 -11.64
C LEU A 313 18.22 -19.16 -12.73
N VAL A 314 18.75 -19.16 -13.95
CA VAL A 314 18.09 -18.60 -15.14
C VAL A 314 16.88 -19.43 -15.54
N ALA A 315 16.93 -20.77 -15.45
CA ALA A 315 15.76 -21.62 -15.68
C ALA A 315 14.66 -21.39 -14.61
N LYS A 316 15.07 -21.21 -13.35
CA LYS A 316 14.17 -20.87 -12.24
C LYS A 316 13.47 -19.52 -12.49
N LEU A 317 14.23 -18.46 -12.80
CA LEU A 317 13.67 -17.16 -13.18
C LEU A 317 12.80 -17.26 -14.43
N GLY A 318 13.24 -18.01 -15.43
CA GLY A 318 12.47 -18.25 -16.66
C GLY A 318 11.10 -18.86 -16.40
N THR A 319 11.00 -19.78 -15.43
CA THR A 319 9.73 -20.35 -14.98
C THR A 319 8.85 -19.31 -14.31
N MET A 320 9.43 -18.45 -13.45
CA MET A 320 8.69 -17.37 -12.79
C MET A 320 8.13 -16.35 -13.78
N VAL A 321 8.96 -15.94 -14.76
CA VAL A 321 8.55 -15.05 -15.86
C VAL A 321 7.46 -15.67 -16.71
N TYR A 322 7.56 -16.97 -17.01
CA TYR A 322 6.56 -17.71 -17.78
C TYR A 322 5.20 -17.72 -17.08
N GLU A 323 5.15 -18.00 -15.77
CA GLU A 323 3.90 -17.99 -15.02
C GLU A 323 3.31 -16.59 -14.86
N ALA A 324 4.16 -15.57 -14.66
CA ALA A 324 3.74 -14.17 -14.68
C ALA A 324 3.12 -13.79 -16.03
N HIS A 325 3.76 -14.19 -17.15
CA HIS A 325 3.26 -13.91 -18.48
C HIS A 325 1.92 -14.60 -18.75
N LYS A 326 1.76 -15.87 -18.38
CA LYS A 326 0.48 -16.58 -18.48
C LYS A 326 -0.64 -15.87 -17.73
N TYR A 327 -0.35 -15.39 -16.52
CA TYR A 327 -1.31 -14.61 -15.75
C TYR A 327 -1.66 -13.30 -16.47
N LEU A 328 -0.67 -12.51 -16.91
CA LEU A 328 -0.91 -11.26 -17.64
C LEU A 328 -1.71 -11.48 -18.94
N MET A 329 -1.43 -12.55 -19.69
CA MET A 329 -2.23 -12.95 -20.86
C MET A 329 -3.70 -13.19 -20.49
N SER A 330 -3.96 -13.84 -19.34
CA SER A 330 -5.32 -14.15 -18.88
C SER A 330 -6.16 -12.90 -18.59
N LEU A 331 -5.52 -11.77 -18.32
CA LEU A 331 -6.19 -10.49 -18.06
C LEU A 331 -6.71 -9.80 -19.33
N ASN A 332 -6.37 -10.30 -20.52
CA ASN A 332 -6.77 -9.74 -21.81
C ASN A 332 -6.31 -8.28 -22.00
N ILE A 333 -5.16 -7.91 -21.42
CA ILE A 333 -4.50 -6.61 -21.59
C ILE A 333 -3.55 -6.63 -22.80
N ARG A 334 -3.13 -5.45 -23.28
CA ARG A 334 -2.08 -5.32 -24.30
C ARG A 334 -0.74 -5.69 -23.68
N LEU A 335 -0.20 -6.83 -24.10
CA LEU A 335 1.15 -7.29 -23.76
C LEU A 335 2.20 -6.50 -24.56
N PRO A 336 3.48 -6.51 -24.15
CA PRO A 336 4.56 -5.83 -24.86
C PRO A 336 4.67 -6.26 -26.34
N ASP A 337 5.16 -5.37 -27.21
CA ASP A 337 5.51 -5.61 -28.64
C ASP A 337 7.02 -5.57 -28.91
N GLN A 338 7.80 -5.23 -27.89
CA GLN A 338 9.27 -5.28 -27.87
C GLN A 338 9.74 -6.31 -26.86
N ALA A 339 10.89 -6.93 -27.13
CA ALA A 339 11.51 -7.85 -26.20
C ALA A 339 11.87 -7.12 -24.90
N THR A 340 11.42 -7.65 -23.77
CA THR A 340 11.78 -7.12 -22.45
C THR A 340 13.01 -7.84 -21.93
N THR A 341 14.07 -7.08 -21.65
CA THR A 341 15.27 -7.61 -21.01
C THR A 341 15.11 -7.67 -19.50
N LEU A 342 15.45 -8.80 -18.90
CA LEU A 342 15.57 -8.99 -17.46
C LEU A 342 17.04 -9.10 -17.10
N TYR A 343 17.56 -8.11 -16.38
CA TYR A 343 18.93 -8.08 -15.88
C TYR A 343 19.00 -8.75 -14.51
N LEU A 344 19.76 -9.83 -14.41
CA LEU A 344 19.96 -10.53 -13.16
C LEU A 344 21.17 -9.94 -12.42
N LEU A 345 20.91 -9.19 -11.35
CA LEU A 345 21.89 -8.40 -10.61
C LEU A 345 22.37 -9.13 -9.34
N PRO A 346 23.68 -9.16 -9.04
CA PRO A 346 24.21 -9.87 -7.87
C PRO A 346 23.65 -9.45 -6.51
N LYS A 347 23.25 -8.18 -6.34
CA LYS A 347 22.63 -7.65 -5.12
C LYS A 347 21.69 -6.50 -5.46
N MET A 348 20.50 -6.50 -4.86
CA MET A 348 19.53 -5.42 -4.96
C MET A 348 18.88 -5.12 -3.60
N ASN A 349 18.34 -3.90 -3.45
CA ASN A 349 17.54 -3.52 -2.28
C ASN A 349 16.07 -3.97 -2.40
N ALA A 350 15.65 -4.43 -3.59
CA ALA A 350 14.32 -4.94 -3.91
C ALA A 350 14.43 -6.28 -4.66
N TYR A 351 13.35 -7.07 -4.69
CA TYR A 351 13.34 -8.37 -5.36
C TYR A 351 13.39 -8.26 -6.90
N ALA A 352 12.64 -7.31 -7.44
CA ALA A 352 12.67 -6.89 -8.83
C ALA A 352 12.30 -5.41 -8.92
N GLU A 353 12.76 -4.72 -9.96
CA GLU A 353 12.45 -3.31 -10.20
C GLU A 353 12.46 -3.01 -11.70
N THR A 354 11.38 -2.43 -12.21
CA THR A 354 11.31 -1.93 -13.59
C THR A 354 11.98 -0.57 -13.65
N GLU A 355 13.03 -0.48 -14.42
CA GLU A 355 13.69 0.80 -14.65
C GLU A 355 13.22 1.40 -15.98
N PRO A 356 12.76 2.66 -15.98
CA PRO A 356 12.56 3.38 -17.22
C PRO A 356 13.92 3.71 -17.81
N VAL A 357 14.18 3.27 -19.03
CA VAL A 357 15.30 3.85 -19.77
C VAL A 357 14.80 5.06 -20.50
N GLY A 358 15.37 6.23 -20.21
CA GLY A 358 15.05 7.44 -20.98
C GLY A 358 15.22 7.13 -22.46
N TRP A 359 14.17 7.32 -23.27
CA TRP A 359 14.06 7.31 -24.75
C TRP A 359 14.79 6.22 -25.60
N PHE A 360 15.82 5.52 -25.11
CA PHE A 360 16.93 4.97 -25.91
C PHE A 360 17.09 3.44 -25.86
N SER A 361 16.41 2.66 -25.01
CA SER A 361 16.59 1.19 -25.01
C SER A 361 15.40 0.30 -24.62
N GLY A 362 14.17 0.82 -24.57
CA GLY A 362 12.99 0.07 -24.11
C GLY A 362 13.03 -0.25 -22.60
N PRO A 363 11.89 -0.67 -22.00
CA PRO A 363 11.85 -1.01 -20.58
C PRO A 363 12.60 -2.32 -20.28
N TYR A 364 13.36 -2.34 -19.19
CA TYR A 364 13.98 -3.55 -18.65
C TYR A 364 13.59 -3.74 -17.18
N VAL A 365 13.74 -4.98 -16.70
CA VAL A 365 13.48 -5.35 -15.30
C VAL A 365 14.77 -5.83 -14.67
N ASN A 366 15.20 -5.18 -13.60
CA ASN A 366 16.28 -5.66 -12.74
C ASN A 366 15.72 -6.71 -11.78
N VAL A 367 16.49 -7.78 -11.54
CA VAL A 367 16.08 -8.92 -10.71
C VAL A 367 17.21 -9.27 -9.74
N GLY A 368 16.89 -9.47 -8.46
CA GLY A 368 17.87 -9.84 -7.43
C GLY A 368 18.31 -11.31 -7.53
N LEU A 369 19.59 -11.55 -7.84
CA LEU A 369 20.19 -12.88 -7.94
C LEU A 369 20.29 -13.61 -6.60
N ASP A 370 20.61 -12.87 -5.55
CA ASP A 370 20.80 -13.40 -4.19
C ASP A 370 19.54 -14.10 -3.66
N VAL A 371 18.39 -13.52 -3.95
CA VAL A 371 17.08 -14.09 -3.59
C VAL A 371 16.78 -15.36 -4.40
N LEU A 372 17.11 -15.39 -5.69
CA LEU A 372 16.95 -16.60 -6.50
C LEU A 372 17.86 -17.74 -6.03
N GLU A 373 19.08 -17.43 -5.62
CA GLU A 373 20.09 -18.40 -5.22
C GLU A 373 19.82 -18.95 -3.81
N GLN A 374 19.50 -18.07 -2.86
CA GLN A 374 19.52 -18.40 -1.43
C GLN A 374 18.22 -18.06 -0.68
N GLY A 375 17.24 -17.47 -1.36
CA GLY A 375 15.96 -17.06 -0.78
C GLY A 375 15.14 -18.24 -0.27
N SER A 376 14.50 -18.03 0.87
CA SER A 376 13.46 -18.89 1.41
C SER A 376 12.26 -19.00 0.46
N LYS A 377 11.39 -19.99 0.67
CA LYS A 377 10.17 -20.12 -0.14
C LYS A 377 9.29 -18.86 -0.05
N GLN A 378 9.25 -18.20 1.11
CA GLN A 378 8.52 -16.95 1.26
C GLN A 378 9.12 -15.83 0.39
N GLU A 379 10.45 -15.64 0.43
CA GLU A 379 11.12 -14.62 -0.39
C GLU A 379 10.96 -14.90 -1.90
N LEU A 380 10.95 -16.18 -2.30
CA LEU A 380 10.70 -16.57 -3.69
C LEU A 380 9.24 -16.34 -4.13
N ASP A 381 8.28 -16.58 -3.23
CA ASP A 381 6.86 -16.30 -3.47
C ASP A 381 6.60 -14.78 -3.55
N GLU A 382 7.26 -13.99 -2.70
CA GLU A 382 7.25 -12.52 -2.77
C GLU A 382 7.89 -12.02 -4.07
N MET A 383 9.03 -12.58 -4.45
CA MET A 383 9.71 -12.28 -5.71
C MET A 383 8.84 -12.61 -6.93
N GLN A 384 8.09 -13.72 -6.94
CA GLN A 384 7.15 -14.05 -8.02
C GLN A 384 6.11 -12.94 -8.22
N LEU A 385 5.62 -12.37 -7.12
CA LEU A 385 4.62 -11.31 -7.14
C LEU A 385 5.22 -9.98 -7.57
N THR A 386 6.35 -9.58 -6.99
CA THR A 386 7.05 -8.34 -7.38
C THR A 386 7.46 -8.41 -8.84
N LEU A 387 7.99 -9.53 -9.33
CA LEU A 387 8.26 -9.72 -10.76
C LEU A 387 7.00 -9.55 -11.63
N THR A 388 5.85 -10.04 -11.16
CA THR A 388 4.58 -9.89 -11.89
C THR A 388 4.10 -8.43 -11.89
N HIS A 389 4.29 -7.71 -10.78
CA HIS A 389 4.05 -6.26 -10.66
C HIS A 389 4.92 -5.48 -11.64
N GLU A 390 6.23 -5.76 -11.68
CA GLU A 390 7.17 -5.12 -12.59
C GLU A 390 6.87 -5.42 -14.07
N LEU A 391 6.57 -6.67 -14.41
CA LEU A 391 6.16 -7.03 -15.78
C LEU A 391 4.82 -6.39 -16.19
N PHE A 392 3.94 -6.09 -15.23
CA PHE A 392 2.73 -5.34 -15.50
C PHE A 392 3.03 -3.88 -15.85
N HIS A 393 4.01 -3.22 -15.21
CA HIS A 393 4.45 -1.88 -15.62
C HIS A 393 4.90 -1.84 -17.08
N VAL A 394 5.60 -2.87 -17.56
CA VAL A 394 5.93 -3.01 -18.99
C VAL A 394 4.67 -3.05 -19.87
N CYS A 395 3.63 -3.75 -19.43
CA CYS A 395 2.34 -3.76 -20.12
C CYS A 395 1.65 -2.39 -20.06
N GLN A 396 1.75 -1.66 -18.94
CA GLN A 396 1.13 -0.35 -18.79
C GLN A 396 1.67 0.68 -19.79
N LEU A 397 2.94 0.57 -20.18
CA LEU A 397 3.55 1.40 -21.22
C LEU A 397 2.89 1.27 -22.60
N ARG A 398 2.18 0.16 -22.88
CA ARG A 398 1.40 -0.04 -24.13
C ARG A 398 0.11 0.77 -24.19
N TYR A 399 -0.32 1.32 -23.06
CA TYR A 399 -1.51 2.15 -22.92
C TYR A 399 -1.15 3.61 -22.69
N ASN A 400 -0.06 3.85 -21.96
CA ASN A 400 0.46 5.17 -21.70
C ASN A 400 1.96 5.16 -21.98
N GLY A 401 2.36 5.68 -23.15
CA GLY A 401 3.77 5.75 -23.58
C GLY A 401 4.66 6.65 -22.72
N ILE A 402 4.16 7.19 -21.61
CA ILE A 402 4.89 8.00 -20.65
C ILE A 402 4.89 7.27 -19.33
N PHE A 403 6.08 6.82 -18.95
CA PHE A 403 6.34 6.37 -17.59
C PHE A 403 5.92 7.49 -16.62
N HIS A 404 5.15 7.14 -15.59
CA HIS A 404 4.84 8.05 -14.47
C HIS A 404 3.87 9.22 -14.75
N ALA A 405 3.04 9.19 -15.81
CA ALA A 405 2.09 10.29 -16.06
C ALA A 405 1.20 10.63 -14.84
N ASN A 406 0.79 9.60 -14.08
CA ASN A 406 0.32 9.74 -12.70
C ASN A 406 0.86 8.55 -11.89
N VAL A 407 2.02 8.74 -11.24
CA VAL A 407 2.74 7.71 -10.48
C VAL A 407 1.85 7.01 -9.45
N LYS A 408 1.04 7.78 -8.71
CA LYS A 408 0.18 7.25 -7.65
C LYS A 408 -0.85 6.26 -8.21
N PHE A 409 -1.50 6.60 -9.34
CA PHE A 409 -2.46 5.73 -10.02
C PHE A 409 -1.79 4.52 -10.67
N TYR A 410 -0.64 4.74 -11.30
CA TYR A 410 0.18 3.72 -11.94
C TYR A 410 0.56 2.59 -10.97
N GLU A 411 1.09 2.96 -9.80
CA GLU A 411 1.46 2.02 -8.73
C GLU A 411 0.25 1.40 -8.02
N ALA A 412 -0.83 2.14 -7.81
CA ALA A 412 -2.05 1.60 -7.20
C ALA A 412 -2.66 0.46 -8.03
N MET A 413 -2.67 0.60 -9.37
CA MET A 413 -3.13 -0.47 -10.27
C MET A 413 -2.21 -1.68 -10.25
N ALA A 414 -0.89 -1.47 -10.23
CA ALA A 414 0.08 -2.57 -10.18
C ALA A 414 -0.01 -3.33 -8.86
N GLN A 415 -0.18 -2.61 -7.74
CA GLN A 415 -0.41 -3.23 -6.44
C GLN A 415 -1.73 -4.01 -6.40
N LEU A 416 -2.81 -3.49 -6.99
CA LEU A 416 -4.08 -4.21 -7.14
C LEU A 416 -3.91 -5.51 -7.94
N LEU A 417 -3.12 -5.46 -9.02
CA LEU A 417 -2.78 -6.62 -9.84
C LEU A 417 -1.93 -7.64 -9.09
N GLU A 418 -1.00 -7.20 -8.26
CA GLU A 418 -0.20 -8.06 -7.41
C GLU A 418 -1.07 -8.86 -6.41
N GLU A 419 -2.10 -8.23 -5.84
CA GLU A 419 -3.05 -8.92 -4.96
C GLU A 419 -3.91 -9.96 -5.69
N ASP A 420 -4.34 -9.65 -6.92
CA ASP A 420 -5.06 -10.60 -7.76
C ASP A 420 -4.15 -11.74 -8.23
N ALA A 421 -2.90 -11.43 -8.59
CA ALA A 421 -1.87 -12.40 -8.94
C ALA A 421 -1.58 -13.36 -7.78
N TYR A 422 -1.54 -12.87 -6.54
CA TYR A 422 -1.42 -13.72 -5.35
C TYR A 422 -2.55 -14.74 -5.28
N ARG A 423 -3.81 -14.32 -5.48
CA ARG A 423 -4.97 -15.23 -5.48
C ARG A 423 -4.90 -16.24 -6.63
N TYR A 424 -4.49 -15.79 -7.82
CA TYR A 424 -4.29 -16.63 -8.99
C TYR A 424 -3.19 -17.69 -8.73
N PHE A 425 -1.99 -17.28 -8.36
CA PHE A 425 -0.86 -18.19 -8.10
C PHE A 425 -1.08 -19.12 -6.91
N ARG A 426 -1.87 -18.71 -5.92
CA ARG A 426 -2.31 -19.56 -4.80
C ARG A 426 -3.28 -20.67 -5.22
N SER A 427 -3.96 -20.54 -6.34
CA SER A 427 -4.94 -21.49 -6.84
C SER A 427 -4.48 -22.27 -8.08
N HIS A 428 -3.31 -21.93 -8.63
CA HIS A 428 -2.77 -22.52 -9.85
C HIS A 428 -1.42 -23.21 -9.58
N PRO A 429 -1.27 -24.50 -9.91
CA PRO A 429 0.01 -25.19 -9.84
C PRO A 429 0.91 -24.88 -11.03
N ASN A 430 2.22 -24.80 -10.79
CA ASN A 430 3.26 -24.62 -11.81
C ASN A 430 3.18 -25.70 -12.89
N VAL A 431 2.91 -26.95 -12.48
CA VAL A 431 2.67 -28.09 -13.36
C VAL A 431 1.44 -28.84 -12.84
N LYS A 432 0.61 -29.35 -13.74
CA LYS A 432 -0.61 -30.06 -13.35
C LYS A 432 -0.29 -31.24 -12.41
N GLY A 433 -0.73 -31.14 -11.15
CA GLY A 433 -0.48 -32.14 -10.12
C GLY A 433 0.70 -31.84 -9.17
N THR A 434 1.32 -30.66 -9.25
CA THR A 434 2.34 -30.18 -8.29
C THR A 434 1.77 -29.20 -7.27
N GLU A 435 2.62 -28.70 -6.38
CA GLU A 435 2.30 -27.55 -5.52
C GLU A 435 1.90 -26.31 -6.34
N ASN A 436 1.08 -25.46 -5.71
CA ASN A 436 0.69 -24.16 -6.23
C ASN A 436 1.92 -23.26 -6.39
N ILE A 437 1.88 -22.33 -7.35
CA ILE A 437 3.00 -21.41 -7.64
C ILE A 437 3.45 -20.73 -6.34
N ILE A 438 2.48 -20.17 -5.61
CA ILE A 438 2.67 -19.63 -4.27
C ILE A 438 2.07 -20.57 -3.25
N THR A 439 2.80 -20.81 -2.16
CA THR A 439 2.36 -21.66 -1.05
C THR A 439 2.44 -20.95 0.30
N THR A 440 3.22 -19.87 0.43
CA THR A 440 3.33 -19.10 1.68
C THR A 440 2.28 -18.01 1.81
N GLU A 441 1.88 -17.72 3.05
CA GLU A 441 1.00 -16.58 3.34
C GLU A 441 1.74 -15.28 3.06
N LYS A 442 1.20 -14.48 2.14
CA LYS A 442 1.65 -13.12 1.95
C LYS A 442 0.98 -12.23 2.97
N ASN A 443 1.80 -11.44 3.64
CA ASN A 443 1.30 -10.36 4.45
C ASN A 443 0.93 -9.17 3.55
N LEU A 444 -0.33 -9.09 3.10
CA LEU A 444 -0.84 -8.04 2.20
C LEU A 444 -1.07 -6.69 2.91
N GLU A 445 -0.28 -6.40 3.95
CA GLU A 445 -0.44 -5.31 4.90
C GLU A 445 -0.06 -3.92 4.35
N ASN A 446 -0.42 -3.63 3.12
CA ASN A 446 -0.32 -2.27 2.55
C ASN A 446 -1.17 -1.24 3.34
N GLY A 447 -2.09 -1.71 4.20
CA GLY A 447 -2.80 -0.89 5.18
C GLY A 447 -1.91 -0.31 6.31
N LYS A 448 -0.70 -0.85 6.54
CA LYS A 448 0.24 -0.34 7.56
C LYS A 448 0.79 1.04 7.24
N ALA A 449 0.49 1.60 6.07
CA ALA A 449 1.00 2.87 5.60
C ALA A 449 -0.02 4.01 5.73
N TYR A 450 -0.75 4.06 6.85
CA TYR A 450 -1.75 5.08 7.20
C TYR A 450 -1.32 6.52 6.86
N GLN A 451 -0.03 6.86 7.01
CA GLN A 451 0.49 8.21 6.73
C GLN A 451 0.20 8.71 5.31
N TYR A 452 -0.04 7.82 4.33
CA TYR A 452 -0.38 8.24 2.96
C TYR A 452 -1.86 8.60 2.79
N TYR A 453 -2.75 8.13 3.67
CA TYR A 453 -4.15 8.56 3.70
C TYR A 453 -4.35 9.94 4.33
N VAL A 454 -3.34 10.44 5.04
CA VAL A 454 -3.33 11.83 5.51
C VAL A 454 -3.20 12.80 4.33
N MET A 455 -2.73 12.35 3.16
CA MET A 455 -2.52 13.24 2.03
C MET A 455 -3.73 13.44 1.15
N PRO A 456 -3.96 14.68 0.67
CA PRO A 456 -4.92 14.90 -0.38
C PRO A 456 -4.54 14.10 -1.63
N PHE A 457 -5.56 13.64 -2.34
CA PHE A 457 -5.38 12.78 -3.50
C PHE A 457 -4.57 13.45 -4.62
N ASP A 458 -4.83 14.73 -4.89
CA ASP A 458 -4.23 15.46 -6.02
C ASP A 458 -3.04 16.35 -5.61
N GLU A 459 -2.79 16.50 -4.31
CA GLU A 459 -1.73 17.38 -3.83
C GLU A 459 -0.40 16.66 -3.60
N LYS A 460 0.69 17.28 -4.04
CA LYS A 460 2.07 16.83 -3.74
C LYS A 460 2.62 17.44 -2.44
N LYS A 461 1.94 18.46 -1.91
CA LYS A 461 2.32 19.19 -0.71
C LYS A 461 1.06 19.56 0.06
N ALA A 462 1.02 19.24 1.33
CA ALA A 462 -0.04 19.67 2.23
C ALA A 462 0.56 20.49 3.36
N THR A 463 -0.17 21.49 3.85
CA THR A 463 0.24 22.22 5.06
C THR A 463 -0.67 21.82 6.20
N TYR A 464 -0.04 21.37 7.27
CA TYR A 464 -0.67 20.99 8.51
C TYR A 464 -0.16 21.87 9.64
N TYR A 465 -0.83 21.86 10.78
CA TYR A 465 -0.43 22.66 11.93
C TYR A 465 -0.12 21.75 13.11
N ASP A 466 0.96 22.07 13.82
CA ASP A 466 1.34 21.35 15.03
C ASP A 466 0.59 21.84 16.28
N ASP A 467 0.89 21.20 17.42
CA ASP A 467 0.38 21.51 18.76
C ASP A 467 0.71 22.92 19.27
N MET A 468 1.60 23.64 18.58
CA MET A 468 1.96 25.03 18.86
C MET A 468 1.35 26.00 17.84
N GLY A 469 0.49 25.52 16.93
CA GLY A 469 -0.11 26.30 15.86
C GLY A 469 0.88 26.70 14.76
N ARG A 470 2.05 26.07 14.69
CA ARG A 470 3.05 26.34 13.64
C ARG A 470 2.70 25.51 12.41
N ALA A 471 2.77 26.16 11.24
CA ALA A 471 2.56 25.50 9.97
C ALA A 471 3.73 24.54 9.67
N GLU A 472 3.45 23.24 9.67
CA GLU A 472 4.34 22.18 9.21
C GLU A 472 3.99 21.83 7.76
N LYS A 473 4.91 22.13 6.85
CA LYS A 473 4.74 21.81 5.43
C LYS A 473 5.21 20.39 5.19
N TRP A 474 4.32 19.56 4.67
CA TRP A 474 4.64 18.23 4.25
C TRP A 474 4.67 18.17 2.73
N SER A 475 5.67 17.49 2.17
CA SER A 475 5.85 17.39 0.73
C SER A 475 6.35 16.00 0.39
N MET A 476 5.72 15.36 -0.59
CA MET A 476 6.18 14.09 -1.11
C MET A 476 7.23 14.32 -2.18
N ASN A 477 8.34 13.58 -2.09
CA ASN A 477 9.21 13.40 -3.25
C ASN A 477 8.61 12.34 -4.21
N ASN A 478 9.26 12.14 -5.37
CA ASN A 478 8.75 11.20 -6.38
C ASN A 478 8.66 9.76 -5.87
N THR A 479 9.64 9.29 -5.09
CA THR A 479 9.66 7.93 -4.55
C THR A 479 8.52 7.72 -3.54
N GLU A 480 8.25 8.71 -2.70
CA GLU A 480 7.12 8.64 -1.76
C GLU A 480 5.77 8.64 -2.48
N LEU A 481 5.65 9.33 -3.61
CA LEU A 481 4.44 9.29 -4.44
C LEU A 481 4.17 7.88 -4.99
N CYS A 482 5.20 7.14 -5.39
CA CYS A 482 5.07 5.72 -5.75
C CYS A 482 4.45 4.93 -4.60
N PHE A 483 5.07 5.02 -3.41
CA PHE A 483 4.61 4.27 -2.24
C PHE A 483 3.22 4.67 -1.75
N SER A 484 2.73 5.87 -2.06
CA SER A 484 1.34 6.26 -1.75
C SER A 484 0.29 5.56 -2.60
N GLY A 485 0.64 5.04 -3.78
CA GLY A 485 -0.28 4.25 -4.60
C GLY A 485 -0.66 2.92 -3.94
N TYR A 486 0.29 2.27 -3.28
CA TYR A 486 0.12 0.93 -2.70
C TYR A 486 -1.01 0.84 -1.67
N PRO A 487 -1.08 1.70 -0.64
CA PRO A 487 -2.20 1.68 0.29
C PRO A 487 -3.52 1.98 -0.40
N ILE A 488 -3.54 2.84 -1.44
CA ILE A 488 -4.76 3.28 -2.14
C ILE A 488 -5.34 2.18 -3.04
N ALA A 489 -4.57 1.15 -3.42
CA ALA A 489 -5.11 -0.03 -4.09
C ALA A 489 -6.32 -0.65 -3.35
N ARG A 490 -6.36 -0.53 -2.02
CA ARG A 490 -7.53 -0.94 -1.19
C ARG A 490 -8.79 -0.16 -1.47
N PHE A 491 -8.67 1.11 -1.85
CA PHE A 491 -9.81 1.90 -2.30
C PHE A 491 -10.29 1.43 -3.68
N PHE A 492 -9.39 1.01 -4.58
CA PHE A 492 -9.79 0.44 -5.88
C PHE A 492 -10.50 -0.90 -5.72
N ASP A 493 -10.02 -1.77 -4.82
CA ASP A 493 -10.75 -2.98 -4.39
C ASP A 493 -12.17 -2.63 -3.94
N TYR A 494 -12.31 -1.62 -3.06
CA TYR A 494 -13.61 -1.17 -2.57
C TYR A 494 -14.52 -0.67 -3.70
N LEU A 495 -14.00 0.12 -4.64
CA LEU A 495 -14.77 0.59 -5.81
C LEU A 495 -15.22 -0.58 -6.70
N ASN A 496 -14.35 -1.57 -6.91
CA ASN A 496 -14.69 -2.78 -7.66
C ASN A 496 -15.75 -3.65 -6.95
N GLU A 497 -15.76 -3.67 -5.62
CA GLU A 497 -16.75 -4.40 -4.83
C GLU A 497 -18.11 -3.69 -4.75
N THR A 498 -18.12 -2.35 -4.72
CA THR A 498 -19.31 -1.58 -4.28
C THR A 498 -19.88 -0.64 -5.33
N VAL A 499 -19.08 -0.18 -6.29
CA VAL A 499 -19.52 0.74 -7.34
C VAL A 499 -19.72 -0.03 -8.64
N SER A 500 -18.61 -0.45 -9.26
CA SER A 500 -18.62 -1.19 -10.52
C SER A 500 -17.32 -1.96 -10.63
N LYS A 501 -17.42 -3.29 -10.76
CA LYS A 501 -16.27 -4.13 -11.02
C LYS A 501 -15.69 -3.79 -12.39
N LYS A 502 -14.42 -3.38 -12.43
CA LYS A 502 -13.65 -3.16 -13.67
C LYS A 502 -12.61 -4.26 -13.83
N SER A 503 -12.54 -4.84 -15.02
CA SER A 503 -11.43 -5.72 -15.41
C SER A 503 -10.13 -4.90 -15.58
N PHE A 504 -8.97 -5.55 -15.47
CA PHE A 504 -7.70 -4.87 -15.74
C PHE A 504 -7.65 -4.29 -17.15
N LYS A 505 -8.24 -4.98 -18.14
CA LYS A 505 -8.41 -4.43 -19.48
C LYS A 505 -9.16 -3.09 -19.49
N GLU A 506 -10.33 -3.04 -18.88
CA GLU A 506 -11.13 -1.80 -18.80
C GLU A 506 -10.39 -0.69 -18.05
N MET A 507 -9.72 -1.01 -16.93
CA MET A 507 -8.94 -0.04 -16.18
C MET A 507 -7.79 0.56 -17.01
N MET A 508 -7.09 -0.29 -17.78
CA MET A 508 -6.00 0.13 -18.65
C MET A 508 -6.46 0.95 -19.86
N GLU A 509 -7.58 0.55 -20.49
CA GLU A 509 -8.19 1.31 -21.60
C GLU A 509 -8.72 2.66 -21.13
N ASN A 510 -9.32 2.73 -19.94
CA ASN A 510 -9.75 3.98 -19.34
C ASN A 510 -8.54 4.86 -18.99
N TYR A 511 -7.48 4.29 -18.44
CA TYR A 511 -6.23 5.02 -18.16
C TYR A 511 -5.66 5.68 -19.44
N GLU A 512 -5.60 4.96 -20.56
CA GLU A 512 -5.19 5.49 -21.87
C GLU A 512 -6.09 6.63 -22.35
N SER A 513 -7.41 6.47 -22.24
CA SER A 513 -8.39 7.49 -22.68
C SER A 513 -8.27 8.81 -21.92
N VAL A 514 -7.76 8.77 -20.69
CA VAL A 514 -7.61 9.93 -19.83
C VAL A 514 -6.30 10.67 -20.17
N VAL A 515 -5.17 9.97 -20.28
CA VAL A 515 -3.86 10.60 -20.52
C VAL A 515 -3.78 11.34 -21.87
N THR A 516 -4.68 11.03 -22.81
CA THR A 516 -4.73 11.64 -24.15
C THR A 516 -5.31 13.07 -24.18
N TYR A 517 -5.86 13.61 -23.09
CA TYR A 517 -6.61 14.88 -23.13
C TYR A 517 -5.95 16.14 -22.53
N MET A 518 -4.73 16.12 -21.99
CA MET A 518 -4.09 17.34 -21.44
C MET A 518 -2.55 17.39 -21.62
N ASP A 519 -2.06 18.56 -22.04
CA ASP A 519 -0.65 18.92 -22.20
C ASP A 519 0.17 18.65 -20.93
N LEU A 520 1.20 17.79 -21.04
CA LEU A 520 2.44 17.68 -20.24
C LEU A 520 2.41 17.79 -18.68
N GLY A 521 1.27 18.01 -18.04
CA GLY A 521 1.13 18.20 -16.60
C GLY A 521 0.69 16.95 -15.82
N GLY A 522 0.23 15.90 -16.53
CA GLY A 522 -0.42 14.73 -15.93
C GLY A 522 -1.81 15.10 -15.40
N MET A 523 -2.80 14.21 -15.54
CA MET A 523 -4.11 14.45 -14.93
C MET A 523 -4.04 14.18 -13.43
N ASP A 524 -4.84 14.95 -12.68
CA ASP A 524 -5.06 14.75 -11.25
C ASP A 524 -5.52 13.32 -10.97
N PHE A 525 -5.10 12.78 -9.84
CA PHE A 525 -5.36 11.39 -9.44
C PHE A 525 -6.88 11.11 -9.34
N THR A 526 -7.66 12.08 -8.84
CA THR A 526 -9.12 11.97 -8.78
C THR A 526 -9.78 11.84 -10.15
N GLN A 527 -9.24 12.47 -11.19
CA GLN A 527 -9.77 12.37 -12.55
C GLN A 527 -9.59 10.97 -13.13
N HIS A 528 -8.44 10.34 -12.87
CA HIS A 528 -8.21 8.95 -13.25
C HIS A 528 -9.20 7.99 -12.59
N ILE A 529 -9.46 8.17 -11.29
CA ILE A 529 -10.46 7.35 -10.57
C ILE A 529 -11.85 7.57 -11.16
N LYS A 530 -12.26 8.84 -11.34
CA LYS A 530 -13.60 9.16 -11.86
C LYS A 530 -13.83 8.58 -13.24
N ALA A 531 -12.88 8.73 -14.15
CA ALA A 531 -12.99 8.17 -15.50
C ALA A 531 -12.97 6.63 -15.49
N THR A 532 -12.19 6.00 -14.60
CA THR A 532 -12.09 4.54 -14.57
C THR A 532 -13.36 3.88 -14.06
N TRP A 533 -14.00 4.46 -13.04
CA TRP A 533 -15.20 3.92 -12.38
C TRP A 533 -16.49 4.68 -12.71
N ASP A 534 -16.50 5.55 -13.71
CA ASP A 534 -17.65 6.34 -14.15
C ASP A 534 -18.30 7.18 -13.02
N LEU A 535 -17.46 7.80 -12.18
CA LEU A 535 -17.91 8.55 -11.00
C LEU A 535 -18.06 10.05 -11.31
N SER A 536 -19.12 10.66 -10.77
CA SER A 536 -19.17 12.11 -10.55
C SER A 536 -18.40 12.50 -9.28
N ASP A 537 -18.15 13.80 -9.06
CA ASP A 537 -17.47 14.28 -7.85
C ASP A 537 -18.21 13.82 -6.57
N ASN A 538 -19.54 13.99 -6.52
CA ASN A 538 -20.36 13.54 -5.38
C ASN A 538 -20.29 12.02 -5.18
N MET A 539 -20.28 11.23 -6.26
CA MET A 539 -20.17 9.78 -6.14
C MET A 539 -18.80 9.34 -5.62
N LEU A 540 -17.72 10.04 -6.01
CA LEU A 540 -16.39 9.78 -5.48
C LEU A 540 -16.31 10.14 -3.99
N THR A 541 -16.84 11.30 -3.59
CA THR A 541 -16.98 11.70 -2.18
C THR A 541 -17.74 10.63 -1.38
N ASP A 542 -18.93 10.24 -1.82
CA ASP A 542 -19.76 9.24 -1.13
C ASP A 542 -19.04 7.90 -1.00
N ALA A 543 -18.37 7.44 -2.07
CA ALA A 543 -17.60 6.21 -2.05
C ALA A 543 -16.41 6.29 -1.09
N TYR A 544 -15.70 7.42 -1.05
CA TYR A 544 -14.56 7.62 -0.15
C TYR A 544 -14.99 7.67 1.32
N LEU A 545 -16.07 8.38 1.65
CA LEU A 545 -16.63 8.42 2.99
C LEU A 545 -17.11 7.03 3.45
N ALA A 546 -17.76 6.28 2.57
CA ALA A 546 -18.22 4.93 2.86
C ALA A 546 -17.06 3.93 3.02
N PHE A 547 -16.00 4.06 2.22
CA PHE A 547 -14.75 3.32 2.37
C PHE A 547 -14.10 3.60 3.73
N ALA A 548 -13.90 4.88 4.07
CA ALA A 548 -13.31 5.31 5.34
C ALA A 548 -14.10 4.75 6.54
N LYS A 549 -15.43 4.76 6.47
CA LYS A 549 -16.30 4.18 7.49
C LYS A 549 -16.20 2.65 7.56
N LYS A 550 -16.17 1.95 6.43
CA LYS A 550 -16.04 0.47 6.39
C LYS A 550 -14.74 0.00 7.06
N TYR A 551 -13.65 0.75 6.88
CA TYR A 551 -12.32 0.40 7.40
C TYR A 551 -11.88 1.22 8.61
N GLN A 552 -12.82 1.91 9.26
CA GLN A 552 -12.58 2.82 10.38
C GLN A 552 -11.68 2.22 11.48
N THR A 553 -11.99 1.02 11.97
CA THR A 553 -11.20 0.34 13.01
C THR A 553 -9.77 0.05 12.55
N LYS A 554 -9.58 -0.36 11.29
CA LYS A 554 -8.24 -0.64 10.75
C LYS A 554 -7.39 0.62 10.62
N PHE A 555 -8.01 1.72 10.16
CA PHE A 555 -7.33 3.03 10.12
C PHE A 555 -6.87 3.44 11.52
N TYR A 556 -7.76 3.27 12.51
CA TYR A 556 -7.45 3.53 13.90
C TYR A 556 -6.28 2.69 14.43
N GLU A 557 -6.31 1.38 14.24
CA GLU A 557 -5.25 0.46 14.68
C GLU A 557 -3.90 0.79 14.03
N CYS A 558 -3.90 1.08 12.72
CA CYS A 558 -2.68 1.44 11.99
C CYS A 558 -2.09 2.76 12.46
N ALA A 559 -2.94 3.77 12.70
CA ALA A 559 -2.49 5.05 13.26
C ALA A 559 -1.94 4.86 14.67
N LYS A 560 -2.65 4.11 15.54
CA LYS A 560 -2.26 3.83 16.92
C LYS A 560 -0.92 3.07 17.03
N ALA A 561 -0.70 2.06 16.20
CA ALA A 561 0.56 1.31 16.18
C ALA A 561 1.78 2.22 15.92
N LYS A 562 1.59 3.33 15.21
CA LYS A 562 2.65 4.31 14.93
C LYS A 562 2.75 5.43 15.98
N MET A 563 1.78 5.55 16.91
CA MET A 563 1.76 6.61 17.93
C MET A 563 2.95 6.57 18.89
N ASN A 564 3.62 5.42 19.05
CA ASN A 564 4.73 5.24 20.00
C ASN A 564 6.14 5.28 19.39
N MET A 565 6.30 5.48 18.07
CA MET A 565 7.57 5.13 17.41
C MET A 565 8.44 6.31 16.91
N THR A 566 7.92 7.51 16.59
CA THR A 566 8.72 8.56 15.91
C THR A 566 8.10 9.98 15.95
N PRO A 567 8.82 11.04 15.48
CA PRO A 567 8.28 12.38 15.21
C PRO A 567 6.98 12.43 14.37
N ALA A 568 6.61 11.31 13.74
CA ALA A 568 5.32 11.04 13.12
C ALA A 568 4.08 11.28 14.02
N ARG A 569 4.28 11.43 15.35
CA ARG A 569 3.25 11.93 16.28
C ARG A 569 2.60 13.25 15.83
N ARG A 570 3.28 14.09 15.04
CA ARG A 570 2.71 15.35 14.50
C ARG A 570 1.84 15.17 13.26
N LEU A 571 2.03 14.09 12.50
CA LEU A 571 1.43 13.91 11.17
C LEU A 571 0.06 13.22 11.21
N ALA A 572 -0.22 12.42 12.24
CA ALA A 572 -1.56 11.89 12.46
C ALA A 572 -2.54 12.93 13.06
N PHE A 573 -2.00 14.03 13.60
CA PHE A 573 -2.69 15.05 14.39
C PHE A 573 -2.56 16.47 13.80
N PRO A 574 -2.89 16.70 12.53
CA PRO A 574 -2.76 18.02 11.97
C PRO A 574 -3.93 18.90 12.41
N ALA A 575 -3.86 19.46 13.60
CA ALA A 575 -4.82 20.44 14.06
C ALA A 575 -4.05 21.59 14.70
N SER A 576 -4.35 22.82 14.26
CA SER A 576 -4.08 23.98 15.10
C SER A 576 -5.02 23.84 16.29
N PHE A 577 -4.54 23.28 17.39
CA PHE A 577 -5.31 23.27 18.62
C PHE A 577 -4.81 24.29 19.62
N ILE A 578 -5.78 24.92 20.28
CA ILE A 578 -5.51 25.87 21.35
C ILE A 578 -6.16 25.29 22.60
N GLU A 579 -5.33 24.83 23.53
CA GLU A 579 -5.77 24.44 24.85
C GLU A 579 -5.88 25.68 25.74
N LYS A 580 -7.06 25.89 26.33
CA LYS A 580 -7.30 26.96 27.30
C LYS A 580 -8.47 26.60 28.20
N ASP A 581 -8.34 26.83 29.50
CA ASP A 581 -9.45 26.69 30.46
C ASP A 581 -10.18 25.31 30.41
N LYS A 582 -9.42 24.21 30.29
CA LYS A 582 -9.92 22.82 30.19
C LYS A 582 -10.78 22.49 28.95
N LYS A 583 -10.64 23.29 27.89
CA LYS A 583 -11.15 22.97 26.55
C LYS A 583 -10.04 23.09 25.51
N THR A 584 -10.18 22.32 24.44
CA THR A 584 -9.23 22.29 23.33
C THR A 584 -10.01 22.49 22.04
N TYR A 585 -9.75 23.58 21.32
CA TYR A 585 -10.37 23.83 20.01
C TYR A 585 -9.51 23.25 18.90
N PHE A 586 -10.07 22.46 17.99
CA PHE A 586 -9.41 21.89 16.82
C PHE A 586 -9.90 22.62 15.56
N LYS A 587 -9.02 23.39 14.92
CA LYS A 587 -9.30 24.00 13.62
C LYS A 587 -9.04 22.97 12.51
N LEU A 588 -10.05 22.74 11.67
CA LEU A 588 -9.89 21.88 10.50
C LEU A 588 -9.40 22.66 9.29
N VAL A 589 -8.60 21.99 8.47
CA VAL A 589 -8.18 22.44 7.15
C VAL A 589 -8.76 21.46 6.14
N ASP A 590 -9.41 22.02 5.14
CA ASP A 590 -10.00 21.31 4.01
C ASP A 590 -8.88 20.79 3.10
N HIS A 591 -8.79 19.47 2.97
CA HIS A 591 -7.73 18.72 2.30
C HIS A 591 -8.39 17.53 1.60
N ALA A 592 -8.80 17.74 0.35
CA ALA A 592 -9.67 16.82 -0.39
C ALA A 592 -9.20 15.36 -0.34
N TYR A 593 -10.12 14.46 0.04
CA TYR A 593 -9.89 13.00 0.08
C TYR A 593 -8.79 12.57 1.06
N SER A 594 -8.83 13.07 2.29
CA SER A 594 -7.85 12.73 3.34
C SER A 594 -8.51 12.22 4.62
N ILE A 595 -7.75 11.44 5.39
CA ILE A 595 -8.16 10.84 6.66
C ILE A 595 -7.15 11.23 7.75
N ARG A 596 -7.65 11.69 8.90
CA ARG A 596 -6.85 12.07 10.07
C ARG A 596 -7.42 11.42 11.33
N ILE A 597 -6.61 11.23 12.36
CA ILE A 597 -7.04 10.66 13.64
C ILE A 597 -6.45 11.49 14.78
N ASN A 598 -7.33 12.20 15.48
CA ASN A 598 -6.97 13.03 16.62
C ASN A 598 -7.31 12.32 17.93
N SER A 599 -6.31 12.18 18.78
CA SER A 599 -6.50 11.75 20.17
C SER A 599 -6.99 12.90 21.03
N LEU A 600 -8.00 12.60 21.84
CA LEU A 600 -8.69 13.58 22.68
C LEU A 600 -8.24 13.52 24.15
N MET A 601 -7.14 12.83 24.45
CA MET A 601 -6.69 12.50 25.81
C MET A 601 -6.79 13.68 26.79
N SER A 602 -7.37 13.41 27.96
CA SER A 602 -7.22 14.23 29.16
C SER A 602 -5.86 13.96 29.82
N SER A 603 -5.41 14.86 30.70
CA SER A 603 -4.23 14.61 31.55
C SER A 603 -4.33 13.25 32.27
N LEU A 604 -3.18 12.62 32.55
CA LEU A 604 -3.09 11.32 33.23
C LEU A 604 -3.87 11.29 34.56
N ASP A 605 -3.98 12.43 35.25
CA ASP A 605 -4.68 12.58 36.53
C ASP A 605 -6.22 12.40 36.44
N ASN A 606 -6.78 12.40 35.23
CA ASN A 606 -8.24 12.45 34.96
C ASN A 606 -8.81 11.16 34.33
N ILE A 607 -7.96 10.16 34.09
CA ILE A 607 -8.35 8.89 33.46
C ILE A 607 -9.45 8.20 34.29
N GLY A 608 -10.53 7.75 33.63
CA GLY A 608 -11.67 7.09 34.28
C GLY A 608 -12.61 7.99 35.08
N ARG A 609 -12.37 9.31 35.15
CA ARG A 609 -13.14 10.24 36.01
C ARG A 609 -13.84 11.37 35.26
N VAL A 610 -13.44 11.64 34.02
CA VAL A 610 -13.86 12.81 33.25
C VAL A 610 -14.51 12.35 31.95
N GLY A 611 -15.69 12.87 31.64
CA GLY A 611 -16.34 12.67 30.34
C GLY A 611 -15.77 13.64 29.31
N ILE A 612 -15.86 13.30 28.02
CA ILE A 612 -15.39 14.17 26.94
C ILE A 612 -16.56 14.58 26.06
N LEU A 613 -16.74 15.87 25.83
CA LEU A 613 -17.70 16.38 24.84
C LEU A 613 -16.96 16.97 23.66
N VAL A 614 -17.13 16.35 22.49
CA VAL A 614 -16.72 16.89 21.20
C VAL A 614 -17.89 17.68 20.63
N ALA A 615 -17.79 19.00 20.63
CA ALA A 615 -18.84 19.90 20.15
C ALA A 615 -18.39 20.63 18.89
N THR A 616 -19.09 20.40 17.78
CA THR A 616 -18.86 21.12 16.51
C THR A 616 -19.28 22.60 16.60
N ASP A 617 -18.64 23.44 15.79
CA ASP A 617 -19.08 24.83 15.58
C ASP A 617 -20.47 24.88 14.93
N LYS A 618 -21.19 25.99 15.12
CA LYS A 618 -22.58 26.12 14.65
C LYS A 618 -22.70 26.04 13.13
N ASP A 619 -21.67 26.48 12.42
CA ASP A 619 -21.58 26.52 10.97
C ASP A 619 -20.76 25.37 10.39
N PHE A 620 -20.34 24.39 11.21
CA PHE A 620 -19.44 23.31 10.80
C PHE A 620 -19.87 22.61 9.51
N TYR A 621 -21.07 22.03 9.49
CA TYR A 621 -21.60 21.33 8.31
C TYR A 621 -22.06 22.27 7.18
N ALA A 622 -22.08 23.58 7.41
CA ALA A 622 -22.36 24.57 6.37
C ALA A 622 -21.07 25.07 5.69
N GLN A 623 -19.94 25.06 6.41
CA GLN A 623 -18.62 25.48 5.93
C GLN A 623 -17.76 24.31 5.43
N LEU A 624 -17.94 23.13 6.01
CA LEU A 624 -17.21 21.89 5.71
C LEU A 624 -18.25 20.82 5.37
N THR A 625 -18.86 20.95 4.19
CA THR A 625 -20.08 20.20 3.80
C THR A 625 -19.84 18.72 3.58
N ASP A 626 -18.61 18.33 3.30
CA ASP A 626 -18.13 16.99 2.98
C ASP A 626 -17.24 16.40 4.10
N MET A 627 -17.09 17.12 5.21
CA MET A 627 -16.31 16.68 6.37
C MET A 627 -17.15 15.78 7.29
N THR A 628 -16.61 14.59 7.57
CA THR A 628 -17.22 13.62 8.49
C THR A 628 -16.32 13.38 9.70
N LEU A 629 -16.91 13.44 10.89
CA LEU A 629 -16.26 13.06 12.15
C LEU A 629 -16.81 11.72 12.64
N LEU A 630 -15.93 10.76 12.92
CA LEU A 630 -16.27 9.43 13.43
C LEU A 630 -15.53 9.14 14.76
N PRO A 631 -16.24 8.87 15.86
CA PRO A 631 -15.62 8.40 17.11
C PRO A 631 -14.88 7.07 16.92
N VAL A 632 -13.64 6.98 17.36
CA VAL A 632 -12.79 5.77 17.33
C VAL A 632 -12.14 5.53 18.70
N GLY A 633 -11.59 4.34 18.92
CA GLY A 633 -11.03 3.93 20.21
C GLY A 633 -11.98 3.08 21.05
N SER A 634 -11.61 2.86 22.31
CA SER A 634 -12.33 1.98 23.24
C SER A 634 -13.37 2.69 24.11
N GLY A 635 -13.44 4.02 24.04
CA GLY A 635 -14.41 4.79 24.82
C GLY A 635 -15.85 4.59 24.37
N GLN A 636 -16.75 4.32 25.30
CA GLN A 636 -18.19 4.37 25.02
C GLN A 636 -18.60 5.82 24.73
N TRP A 637 -19.43 6.02 23.72
CA TRP A 637 -19.90 7.33 23.33
C TRP A 637 -21.35 7.31 22.86
N THR A 638 -21.94 8.50 22.79
CA THR A 638 -23.27 8.74 22.24
C THR A 638 -23.29 10.05 21.44
N LYS A 639 -24.20 10.15 20.47
CA LYS A 639 -24.41 11.38 19.70
C LYS A 639 -25.36 12.29 20.49
N CYS A 640 -24.94 13.53 20.73
CA CYS A 640 -25.75 14.54 21.42
C CYS A 640 -26.05 15.72 20.48
N LYS A 641 -26.81 16.71 20.97
CA LYS A 641 -27.21 17.90 20.21
C LYS A 641 -26.03 18.68 19.62
N HIS A 642 -24.88 18.67 20.30
CA HIS A 642 -23.71 19.48 19.92
C HIS A 642 -22.62 18.69 19.17
N GLY A 643 -22.68 17.36 19.18
CA GLY A 643 -21.67 16.48 18.60
C GLY A 643 -21.66 15.11 19.27
N PHE A 644 -20.55 14.75 19.90
CA PHE A 644 -20.35 13.43 20.53
C PHE A 644 -19.98 13.57 22.00
N TYR A 645 -20.65 12.83 22.86
CA TYR A 645 -20.33 12.71 24.27
C TYR A 645 -19.74 11.32 24.53
N PHE A 646 -18.50 11.30 25.01
CA PHE A 646 -17.79 10.11 25.48
C PHE A 646 -17.93 10.02 27.00
N TYR A 647 -18.35 8.84 27.46
CA TYR A 647 -18.50 8.56 28.89
C TYR A 647 -17.12 8.47 29.55
N PRO A 648 -16.99 8.83 30.84
CA PRO A 648 -15.78 8.57 31.62
C PRO A 648 -15.31 7.11 31.46
N HIS A 649 -14.05 6.92 31.08
CA HIS A 649 -13.46 5.59 30.92
C HIS A 649 -11.93 5.64 31.05
N SER A 650 -11.31 4.47 31.24
CA SER A 650 -9.85 4.32 31.40
C SER A 650 -9.07 4.21 30.09
N GLY A 651 -9.77 4.08 28.96
CA GLY A 651 -9.17 3.88 27.63
C GLY A 651 -8.92 5.18 26.85
N THR A 652 -8.74 5.06 25.53
CA THR A 652 -8.53 6.20 24.63
C THR A 652 -9.84 6.64 23.98
N SER A 653 -10.11 7.96 24.00
CA SER A 653 -11.17 8.62 23.24
C SER A 653 -10.53 9.36 22.09
N ASP A 654 -10.86 8.98 20.86
CA ASP A 654 -10.22 9.50 19.66
C ASP A 654 -11.30 9.83 18.61
N ILE A 655 -11.03 10.77 17.70
CA ILE A 655 -11.91 11.12 16.58
C ILE A 655 -11.14 10.95 15.28
N MET A 656 -11.75 10.25 14.33
CA MET A 656 -11.32 10.16 12.95
C MET A 656 -12.03 11.25 12.14
N GLU A 657 -11.26 12.06 11.43
CA GLU A 657 -11.72 13.10 10.53
C GLU A 657 -11.56 12.61 9.10
N ILE A 658 -12.60 12.76 8.28
CA ILE A 658 -12.62 12.32 6.91
C ILE A 658 -13.09 13.47 6.04
N ASP A 659 -12.25 13.84 5.08
CA ASP A 659 -12.52 14.87 4.10
C ASP A 659 -12.97 14.23 2.78
N GLY A 660 -14.12 14.67 2.27
CA GLY A 660 -14.77 14.13 1.08
C GLY A 660 -14.33 14.76 -0.24
N GLY A 661 -13.64 15.90 -0.23
CA GLY A 661 -13.07 16.56 -1.41
C GLY A 661 -14.03 17.26 -2.38
N THR A 662 -15.27 17.55 -1.99
CA THR A 662 -16.25 18.32 -2.78
C THR A 662 -16.60 19.68 -2.20
N ASN A 663 -15.97 20.10 -1.09
CA ASN A 663 -16.21 21.41 -0.52
C ASN A 663 -15.90 22.55 -1.51
N GLU A 664 -16.87 23.42 -1.74
CA GLU A 664 -16.75 24.52 -2.70
C GLU A 664 -15.99 25.74 -2.14
N ASN A 665 -15.66 25.74 -0.83
CA ASN A 665 -14.99 26.86 -0.16
C ASN A 665 -13.67 26.44 0.52
N PRO A 666 -12.55 26.39 -0.21
CA PRO A 666 -11.24 26.02 0.35
C PRO A 666 -10.69 27.03 1.37
N SER A 667 -11.36 28.18 1.55
CA SER A 667 -11.04 29.18 2.59
C SER A 667 -11.95 29.09 3.82
N ALA A 668 -12.89 28.15 3.84
CA ALA A 668 -13.76 27.90 4.97
C ALA A 668 -12.91 27.51 6.20
N VAL A 669 -13.19 28.17 7.33
CA VAL A 669 -12.55 27.86 8.61
C VAL A 669 -13.64 27.51 9.60
N SER A 670 -13.68 26.24 9.99
CA SER A 670 -14.54 25.74 11.06
C SER A 670 -13.82 24.62 11.79
N GLY A 671 -14.41 24.13 12.88
CA GLY A 671 -13.79 23.12 13.71
C GLY A 671 -14.70 22.53 14.78
N TYR A 672 -14.06 21.89 15.75
CA TYR A 672 -14.75 21.37 16.91
C TYR A 672 -13.98 21.69 18.19
N THR A 673 -14.72 21.87 19.28
CA THR A 673 -14.16 22.07 20.62
C THR A 673 -14.35 20.80 21.44
N VAL A 674 -13.28 20.34 22.06
CA VAL A 674 -13.25 19.25 23.03
C VAL A 674 -13.34 19.85 24.42
N TYR A 675 -14.37 19.49 25.18
CA TYR A 675 -14.54 19.88 26.58
C TYR A 675 -14.27 18.68 27.49
N GLN A 676 -13.43 18.88 28.50
CA GLN A 676 -13.28 17.95 29.61
C GLN A 676 -14.39 18.21 30.64
N LEU A 677 -15.31 17.26 30.79
CA LEU A 677 -16.48 17.35 31.67
C LEU A 677 -16.18 16.72 33.02
N GLU A 678 -15.68 17.55 33.95
CA GLU A 678 -15.43 17.13 35.33
C GLU A 678 -16.74 16.95 36.11
N PRO A 679 -16.79 16.00 37.08
CA PRO A 679 -17.95 15.83 37.94
C PRO A 679 -18.29 17.14 38.69
N PRO A 680 -19.56 17.58 38.69
CA PRO A 680 -19.96 18.78 39.41
C PRO A 680 -19.71 18.64 40.91
N LYS A 681 -18.95 19.57 41.49
CA LYS A 681 -18.67 19.58 42.94
C LYS A 681 -19.86 20.15 43.70
N LEU A 682 -20.39 19.37 44.64
CA LEU A 682 -21.49 19.75 45.51
C LEU A 682 -20.99 19.97 46.95
N GLU A 683 -21.33 21.11 47.54
CA GLU A 683 -21.14 21.32 48.97
C GLU A 683 -22.09 20.43 49.78
N LYS A 684 -21.66 19.98 50.97
CA LYS A 684 -22.45 19.08 51.81
C LYS A 684 -23.86 19.66 52.08
N PRO A 685 -24.93 18.97 51.68
CA PRO A 685 -26.30 19.39 51.95
C PRO A 685 -26.57 19.47 53.47
N LYS A 686 -27.43 20.40 53.89
CA LYS A 686 -27.81 20.57 55.29
C LYS A 686 -29.32 20.55 55.44
N VAL A 687 -29.79 20.06 56.58
CA VAL A 687 -31.20 20.16 56.97
C VAL A 687 -31.32 21.28 58.00
N GLU A 688 -32.10 22.32 57.68
CA GLU A 688 -32.34 23.48 58.53
C GLU A 688 -33.85 23.77 58.55
N ASP A 689 -34.48 23.84 59.72
CA ASP A 689 -35.91 24.15 59.89
C ASP A 689 -36.87 23.30 59.02
N GLY A 690 -36.57 22.00 58.87
CA GLY A 690 -37.37 21.08 58.03
C GLY A 690 -37.20 21.29 56.52
N LEU A 691 -36.16 22.00 56.10
CA LEU A 691 -35.77 22.18 54.70
C LEU A 691 -34.42 21.51 54.45
N LEU A 692 -34.35 20.71 53.39
CA LEU A 692 -33.07 20.32 52.79
C LEU A 692 -32.56 21.50 51.95
N VAL A 693 -31.39 22.01 52.31
CA VAL A 693 -30.73 23.18 51.73
C VAL A 693 -29.38 22.77 51.14
N PHE A 694 -29.16 23.10 49.86
CA PHE A 694 -27.88 22.91 49.18
C PHE A 694 -27.70 23.96 48.08
N LYS A 695 -26.46 24.28 47.72
CA LYS A 695 -26.14 25.19 46.61
C LYS A 695 -25.89 24.37 45.35
N LEU A 696 -26.52 24.73 44.24
CA LEU A 696 -26.18 24.11 42.95
C LEU A 696 -24.76 24.49 42.54
N PRO A 697 -24.04 23.60 41.83
CA PRO A 697 -22.74 23.92 41.27
C PRO A 697 -22.78 25.18 40.40
N GLU A 698 -21.65 25.88 40.30
CA GLU A 698 -21.47 26.93 39.30
C GLU A 698 -21.44 26.32 37.89
N MET A 699 -21.63 27.13 36.84
CA MET A 699 -21.55 26.65 35.46
C MET A 699 -20.17 26.08 35.14
N SER A 700 -20.13 24.86 34.60
CA SER A 700 -18.95 24.30 33.95
C SER A 700 -18.51 25.15 32.74
N GLN A 701 -17.29 24.94 32.23
CA GLN A 701 -16.84 25.68 31.06
C GLN A 701 -17.70 25.37 29.82
N ALA A 702 -18.14 24.12 29.67
CA ALA A 702 -19.09 23.72 28.62
C ALA A 702 -20.45 24.43 28.80
N ALA A 703 -20.94 24.58 30.04
CA ALA A 703 -22.19 25.29 30.31
C ALA A 703 -22.11 26.79 29.97
N LYS A 704 -20.98 27.43 30.28
CA LYS A 704 -20.74 28.85 29.90
C LYS A 704 -20.74 29.06 28.38
N ASP A 705 -20.35 28.04 27.63
CA ASP A 705 -20.34 28.05 26.16
C ASP A 705 -21.65 27.52 25.54
N ASP A 706 -22.74 27.43 26.32
CA ASP A 706 -24.08 26.98 25.88
C ASP A 706 -24.11 25.54 25.33
N LYS A 707 -23.30 24.66 25.92
CA LYS A 707 -23.22 23.23 25.53
C LYS A 707 -23.93 22.27 26.48
N ILE A 708 -24.47 22.78 27.60
CA ILE A 708 -25.08 22.02 28.68
C ILE A 708 -26.48 22.55 28.92
N ASP A 709 -27.50 21.67 28.90
CA ASP A 709 -28.90 22.08 28.98
C ASP A 709 -29.38 22.29 30.44
N GLY A 710 -28.81 21.58 31.42
CA GLY A 710 -29.17 21.75 32.82
C GLY A 710 -28.53 20.77 33.78
N TYR A 711 -29.09 20.68 34.99
CA TYR A 711 -28.69 19.68 35.98
C TYR A 711 -29.74 18.59 36.14
N ARG A 712 -29.30 17.39 36.48
CA ARG A 712 -30.10 16.35 37.10
C ARG A 712 -29.73 16.30 38.58
N VAL A 713 -30.70 16.59 39.43
CA VAL A 713 -30.53 16.56 40.88
C VAL A 713 -31.30 15.35 41.40
N THR A 714 -30.59 14.38 41.95
CA THR A 714 -31.18 13.20 42.58
C THR A 714 -31.03 13.32 44.08
N ILE A 715 -32.14 13.16 44.79
CA ILE A 715 -32.19 13.21 46.24
C ILE A 715 -32.69 11.86 46.73
N THR A 716 -31.85 11.17 47.49
CA THR A 716 -32.15 9.87 48.09
C THR A 716 -32.33 10.08 49.59
N CYS A 717 -33.54 9.84 50.08
CA CYS A 717 -33.83 9.82 51.51
C CYS A 717 -33.39 8.48 52.10
N SER A 718 -32.98 8.48 53.37
CA SER A 718 -32.63 7.27 54.12
C SER A 718 -33.81 6.29 54.32
N ASP A 719 -35.03 6.65 53.93
CA ASP A 719 -36.16 5.71 53.88
C ASP A 719 -36.32 5.01 52.52
N GLY A 720 -35.36 5.21 51.62
CA GLY A 720 -35.32 4.63 50.27
C GLY A 720 -35.98 5.48 49.19
N LYS A 721 -36.69 6.57 49.53
CA LYS A 721 -37.33 7.40 48.49
C LYS A 721 -36.29 8.14 47.66
N LYS A 722 -36.32 7.91 46.35
CA LYS A 722 -35.54 8.65 45.35
C LYS A 722 -36.42 9.70 44.67
N THR A 723 -35.97 10.96 44.67
CA THR A 723 -36.66 12.07 44.00
C THR A 723 -35.70 12.74 43.02
N VAL A 724 -36.10 12.88 41.76
CA VAL A 724 -35.26 13.44 40.69
C VAL A 724 -35.85 14.75 40.17
N TYR A 725 -35.01 15.78 40.02
CA TYR A 725 -35.35 17.07 39.45
C TYR A 725 -34.44 17.42 38.27
N HIS A 726 -34.95 18.19 37.31
CA HIS A 726 -34.21 18.63 36.12
C HIS A 726 -34.18 20.15 35.96
N PRO A 727 -33.54 20.90 36.87
CA PRO A 727 -33.43 22.34 36.71
C PRO A 727 -32.63 22.74 35.46
N GLN A 728 -32.99 23.89 34.91
CA GLN A 728 -32.28 24.51 33.77
C GLN A 728 -30.94 25.09 34.21
N ILE A 729 -29.95 25.12 33.31
CA ILE A 729 -28.58 25.56 33.65
C ILE A 729 -28.50 27.01 34.17
N VAL A 730 -29.48 27.85 33.80
CA VAL A 730 -29.61 29.26 34.26
C VAL A 730 -29.74 29.43 35.78
N ILE A 731 -30.04 28.35 36.52
CA ILE A 731 -30.08 28.40 37.99
C ILE A 731 -28.81 27.89 38.68
N ALA A 732 -27.73 27.65 37.92
CA ALA A 732 -26.40 27.38 38.45
C ALA A 732 -26.00 28.39 39.54
N GLY A 733 -25.28 27.91 40.56
CA GLY A 733 -24.85 28.71 41.72
C GLY A 733 -25.97 29.14 42.68
N LYS A 734 -27.25 28.88 42.39
CA LYS A 734 -28.35 29.26 43.29
C LYS A 734 -28.55 28.25 44.42
N THR A 735 -28.95 28.74 45.59
CA THR A 735 -29.37 27.90 46.72
C THR A 735 -30.75 27.30 46.46
N VAL A 736 -30.84 25.98 46.59
CA VAL A 736 -32.08 25.20 46.51
C VAL A 736 -32.55 24.88 47.92
N LYS A 737 -33.87 25.04 48.16
CA LYS A 737 -34.52 24.73 49.43
C LYS A 737 -35.75 23.85 49.17
N ILE A 738 -35.78 22.65 49.74
CA ILE A 738 -36.86 21.69 49.52
C ILE A 738 -37.39 21.22 50.87
N LYS A 739 -38.72 21.22 51.05
CA LYS A 739 -39.36 20.69 52.26
C LYS A 739 -39.08 19.19 52.38
N THR A 740 -38.49 18.77 53.50
CA THR A 740 -38.14 17.36 53.77
C THR A 740 -39.37 16.44 53.73
N SER A 741 -40.54 16.95 54.12
CA SER A 741 -41.82 16.23 54.02
C SER A 741 -42.22 15.81 52.59
N ARG A 742 -41.62 16.39 51.55
CA ARG A 742 -41.83 15.95 50.15
C ARG A 742 -40.88 14.84 49.73
N LEU A 743 -39.82 14.60 50.49
CA LEU A 743 -38.69 13.74 50.13
C LEU A 743 -38.72 12.36 50.80
N SER A 744 -39.71 12.06 51.65
CA SER A 744 -39.91 10.75 52.29
C SER A 744 -41.11 9.97 51.71
N HIS A 745 -41.11 8.64 51.84
CA HIS A 745 -42.23 7.73 51.51
C HIS A 745 -43.33 7.77 52.57
N ARG A 746 -42.97 7.95 53.84
CA ARG A 746 -43.92 7.89 54.96
C ARG A 746 -43.96 9.21 55.74
N TYR A 747 -45.16 9.63 56.12
CA TYR A 747 -45.40 10.59 57.21
C TYR A 747 -45.30 9.85 58.55
N ILE A 748 -44.09 9.51 59.00
CA ILE A 748 -43.87 8.95 60.35
C ILE A 748 -43.37 10.08 61.27
N ALA A 749 -43.79 10.06 62.53
CA ALA A 749 -43.21 10.89 63.59
C ALA A 749 -41.69 10.66 63.67
N GLY A 750 -40.88 11.71 63.54
CA GLY A 750 -39.40 11.61 63.51
C GLY A 750 -38.75 11.85 62.15
N PHE A 751 -39.47 12.36 61.14
CA PHE A 751 -38.92 12.77 59.83
C PHE A 751 -37.71 13.73 59.92
N GLU A 752 -37.56 14.42 61.05
CA GLU A 752 -36.46 15.34 61.35
C GLU A 752 -35.10 14.62 61.47
N ASN A 753 -35.10 13.30 61.68
CA ASN A 753 -33.89 12.48 61.82
C ASN A 753 -33.53 11.67 60.56
N LEU A 754 -34.23 11.88 59.44
CA LEU A 754 -33.92 11.19 58.18
C LEU A 754 -32.69 11.81 57.52
N GLY A 755 -31.79 10.96 57.02
CA GLY A 755 -30.64 11.37 56.22
C GLY A 755 -31.03 11.63 54.76
N TYR A 756 -30.34 12.55 54.10
CA TYR A 756 -30.53 12.85 52.68
C TYR A 756 -29.18 12.87 51.97
N ASN A 757 -29.06 12.04 50.93
CA ASN A 757 -27.97 12.13 49.98
C ASN A 757 -28.43 12.92 48.75
N VAL A 758 -27.62 13.85 48.27
CA VAL A 758 -27.91 14.64 47.07
C VAL A 758 -26.77 14.47 46.09
N THR A 759 -27.11 14.01 44.89
CA THR A 759 -26.19 13.97 43.76
C THR A 759 -26.64 14.96 42.69
N VAL A 760 -25.67 15.61 42.06
CA VAL A 760 -25.92 16.57 40.97
C VAL A 760 -25.06 16.17 39.79
N CYS A 761 -25.71 15.86 38.68
CA CYS A 761 -25.08 15.70 37.37
C CYS A 761 -25.49 16.88 36.49
N GLU A 762 -24.66 17.25 35.54
CA GLU A 762 -25.08 18.08 34.41
C GLU A 762 -25.64 17.17 33.31
N TYR A 763 -26.48 17.68 32.41
CA TYR A 763 -27.00 16.89 31.30
C TYR A 763 -27.00 17.66 29.98
N ILE A 764 -26.88 16.88 28.90
CA ILE A 764 -26.95 17.32 27.51
C ILE A 764 -28.05 16.51 26.83
N LYS A 765 -28.87 17.15 25.99
CA LYS A 765 -29.92 16.48 25.23
C LYS A 765 -29.41 16.00 23.87
N ASP A 766 -30.08 15.00 23.29
CA ASP A 766 -30.07 14.79 21.84
C ASP A 766 -31.27 15.45 21.15
N LYS A 767 -31.44 15.15 19.86
CA LYS A 767 -32.52 15.65 19.02
C LYS A 767 -33.91 15.14 19.44
N ASP A 768 -33.95 14.01 20.15
CA ASP A 768 -35.18 13.38 20.63
C ASP A 768 -35.47 13.74 22.09
N GLU A 769 -34.82 14.80 22.60
CA GLU A 769 -34.92 15.31 23.98
C GLU A 769 -34.46 14.32 25.06
N LYS A 770 -33.79 13.22 24.69
CA LYS A 770 -33.19 12.28 25.64
C LYS A 770 -31.98 12.92 26.29
N ARG A 771 -31.87 12.77 27.62
CA ARG A 771 -30.82 13.39 28.44
C ARG A 771 -29.67 12.42 28.69
N TYR A 772 -28.46 12.85 28.37
CA TYR A 772 -27.20 12.20 28.72
C TYR A 772 -26.58 12.98 29.87
N ILE A 773 -26.31 12.29 30.98
CA ILE A 773 -25.86 12.91 32.23
C ILE A 773 -24.37 12.72 32.40
N TYR A 774 -23.69 13.70 32.99
CA TYR A 774 -22.28 13.62 33.40
C TYR A 774 -22.12 14.09 34.85
N GLY A 775 -21.40 13.34 35.68
CA GLY A 775 -21.30 13.56 37.13
C GLY A 775 -21.39 12.26 37.94
N PRO A 776 -21.66 12.31 39.25
CA PRO A 776 -21.63 11.13 40.12
C PRO A 776 -22.55 9.96 39.71
N GLU A 777 -23.50 10.20 38.80
CA GLU A 777 -24.45 9.21 38.28
C GLU A 777 -24.25 8.90 36.79
N SER A 778 -23.15 9.33 36.16
CA SER A 778 -23.03 9.39 34.69
C SER A 778 -22.65 8.13 33.96
N ASP A 779 -22.19 7.12 34.66
CA ASP A 779 -21.68 5.93 34.01
C ASP A 779 -22.77 4.86 34.05
N GLY A 780 -22.58 3.73 33.37
CA GLY A 780 -23.21 2.47 33.79
C GLY A 780 -22.74 2.17 35.22
N SER A 781 -23.30 2.91 36.17
CA SER A 781 -22.70 3.14 37.47
C SER A 781 -22.70 1.82 38.24
N MET A 782 -21.76 1.69 39.17
CA MET A 782 -21.82 0.69 40.22
C MET A 782 -23.27 0.46 40.71
N ASP A 783 -24.03 1.54 40.94
CA ASP A 783 -25.44 1.48 41.33
C ASP A 783 -26.37 0.88 40.25
N SER A 784 -26.16 1.22 38.98
CA SER A 784 -26.96 0.69 37.87
C SER A 784 -26.67 -0.79 37.63
N LEU A 785 -25.41 -1.21 37.73
CA LEU A 785 -24.99 -2.60 37.59
C LEU A 785 -25.45 -3.44 38.79
N LEU A 786 -25.34 -2.91 40.02
CA LEU A 786 -25.89 -3.56 41.21
C LEU A 786 -27.41 -3.74 41.10
N GLU A 787 -28.14 -2.74 40.59
CA GLU A 787 -29.58 -2.84 40.34
C GLU A 787 -29.91 -3.86 39.23
N GLU A 788 -29.15 -3.86 38.12
CA GLU A 788 -29.30 -4.84 37.02
C GLU A 788 -29.09 -6.27 37.50
N MET A 789 -28.06 -6.48 38.32
CA MET A 789 -27.69 -7.79 38.86
C MET A 789 -28.55 -8.21 40.06
N GLY A 790 -29.45 -7.34 40.53
CA GLY A 790 -30.37 -7.64 41.63
C GLY A 790 -29.71 -7.69 43.00
N ALA A 791 -28.63 -6.91 43.21
CA ALA A 791 -27.92 -6.84 44.48
C ALA A 791 -28.86 -6.43 45.63
N ALA A 792 -28.80 -7.18 46.73
CA ALA A 792 -29.48 -6.89 47.97
C ALA A 792 -28.70 -5.89 48.82
N GLU A 793 -29.43 -5.15 49.65
CA GLU A 793 -28.85 -4.27 50.65
C GLU A 793 -29.18 -4.76 52.06
N GLY A 794 -28.20 -4.67 52.96
CA GLY A 794 -28.32 -5.01 54.37
C GLY A 794 -27.91 -3.85 55.28
N GLU A 795 -27.96 -4.08 56.58
CA GLU A 795 -27.46 -3.12 57.59
C GLU A 795 -25.95 -2.90 57.45
N ILE A 796 -25.17 -3.89 57.01
CA ILE A 796 -23.83 -3.66 56.43
C ILE A 796 -23.90 -4.09 54.96
N THR A 797 -23.41 -3.24 54.06
CA THR A 797 -23.29 -3.58 52.62
C THR A 797 -21.93 -3.12 52.12
N ALA A 798 -21.16 -4.01 51.53
CA ALA A 798 -19.89 -3.73 50.88
C ALA A 798 -20.00 -4.14 49.41
N SER A 799 -19.60 -3.25 48.53
CA SER A 799 -19.75 -3.45 47.09
C SER A 799 -18.52 -2.91 46.37
N ILE A 800 -18.21 -3.49 45.22
CA ILE A 800 -17.09 -3.03 44.38
C ILE A 800 -17.51 -2.87 42.92
N TYR A 801 -16.80 -2.03 42.17
CA TYR A 801 -16.98 -1.81 40.73
C TYR A 801 -15.63 -1.60 40.04
N TRP A 802 -15.43 -2.23 38.89
CA TRP A 802 -14.25 -2.01 38.07
C TRP A 802 -14.59 -2.02 36.57
N PRO A 803 -13.98 -1.14 35.76
CA PRO A 803 -14.21 -1.06 34.32
C PRO A 803 -13.16 -1.87 33.54
N SER A 804 -13.02 -3.16 33.85
CA SER A 804 -12.15 -4.07 33.10
C SER A 804 -12.70 -5.50 33.07
N LYS A 805 -12.01 -6.37 32.33
CA LYS A 805 -12.32 -7.80 32.25
C LYS A 805 -11.74 -8.62 33.41
N ASP A 806 -10.97 -7.97 34.28
CA ASP A 806 -10.26 -8.64 35.38
C ASP A 806 -11.25 -9.31 36.33
N ASP A 807 -10.75 -10.33 37.02
CA ASP A 807 -11.51 -11.11 37.97
C ASP A 807 -11.18 -10.59 39.39
N LEU A 808 -11.96 -9.61 39.87
CA LEU A 808 -11.76 -9.02 41.18
C LEU A 808 -12.76 -9.61 42.18
N ASP A 809 -12.24 -10.31 43.20
CA ASP A 809 -13.04 -10.90 44.27
C ASP A 809 -13.13 -9.95 45.48
N LEU A 810 -14.33 -9.75 46.00
CA LEU A 810 -14.62 -9.09 47.28
C LEU A 810 -14.66 -10.14 48.40
N HIS A 811 -13.84 -9.90 49.41
CA HIS A 811 -13.76 -10.75 50.60
C HIS A 811 -14.25 -10.02 51.85
N CYS A 812 -14.83 -10.76 52.79
CA CYS A 812 -15.17 -10.28 54.13
C CYS A 812 -14.78 -11.30 55.21
N ILE A 813 -13.94 -10.90 56.16
CA ILE A 813 -13.72 -11.65 57.41
C ILE A 813 -14.66 -11.09 58.49
N THR A 814 -15.51 -11.95 59.02
CA THR A 814 -16.54 -11.62 60.00
C THR A 814 -15.99 -11.60 61.44
N PRO A 815 -16.74 -11.08 62.43
CA PRO A 815 -16.31 -11.09 63.83
C PRO A 815 -15.99 -12.48 64.40
N ASN A 816 -16.65 -13.53 63.90
CA ASN A 816 -16.44 -14.92 64.30
C ASN A 816 -15.28 -15.60 63.56
N GLN A 817 -14.49 -14.85 62.79
CA GLN A 817 -13.38 -15.34 61.97
C GLN A 817 -13.77 -16.23 60.79
N SER A 818 -15.05 -16.25 60.40
CA SER A 818 -15.49 -16.84 59.14
C SER A 818 -15.24 -15.89 57.98
N GLU A 819 -14.91 -16.42 56.80
CA GLU A 819 -14.65 -15.65 55.59
C GLU A 819 -15.79 -15.84 54.57
N ILE A 820 -16.25 -14.72 53.99
CA ILE A 820 -17.16 -14.68 52.85
C ILE A 820 -16.35 -14.30 51.61
N PHE A 821 -16.42 -15.13 50.58
CA PHE A 821 -15.77 -14.92 49.27
C PHE A 821 -16.38 -15.89 48.24
N TYR A 822 -15.90 -15.87 46.99
CA TYR A 822 -16.37 -16.76 45.91
C TYR A 822 -16.58 -18.23 46.34
N GLY A 823 -15.60 -18.81 47.05
CA GLY A 823 -15.64 -20.22 47.50
C GLY A 823 -16.51 -20.49 48.73
N CYS A 824 -16.91 -19.45 49.47
CA CYS A 824 -17.78 -19.53 50.64
C CYS A 824 -18.69 -18.30 50.70
N LYS A 825 -19.80 -18.34 49.95
CA LYS A 825 -20.67 -17.16 49.75
C LYS A 825 -21.53 -16.78 50.96
N PHE A 826 -21.60 -17.60 52.00
CA PHE A 826 -22.46 -17.38 53.16
C PHE A 826 -21.72 -17.66 54.46
N ALA A 827 -21.66 -16.67 55.36
CA ALA A 827 -21.15 -16.86 56.72
C ALA A 827 -21.72 -15.81 57.69
N ASP A 828 -22.00 -16.21 58.93
CA ASP A 828 -22.39 -15.32 60.04
C ASP A 828 -23.47 -14.26 59.71
N GLY A 829 -24.45 -14.67 58.90
CA GLY A 829 -25.58 -13.82 58.49
C GLY A 829 -25.28 -12.84 57.36
N GLY A 830 -24.12 -12.96 56.71
CA GLY A 830 -23.79 -12.27 55.46
C GLY A 830 -23.81 -13.20 54.26
N GLU A 831 -24.00 -12.59 53.09
CA GLU A 831 -24.09 -13.26 51.79
C GLU A 831 -23.35 -12.44 50.72
N LEU A 832 -22.54 -13.11 49.90
CA LEU A 832 -22.05 -12.63 48.60
C LEU A 832 -23.09 -12.99 47.54
N ASP A 833 -23.95 -12.03 47.19
CA ASP A 833 -25.11 -12.24 46.32
C ASP A 833 -24.87 -11.85 44.86
N VAL A 834 -23.96 -10.90 44.61
CA VAL A 834 -23.50 -10.52 43.27
C VAL A 834 -21.99 -10.71 43.18
N ASP A 835 -21.59 -11.41 42.14
CA ASP A 835 -20.23 -11.80 41.82
C ASP A 835 -20.18 -11.96 40.29
N MET A 836 -19.34 -11.14 39.65
CA MET A 836 -19.27 -10.99 38.21
C MET A 836 -17.93 -11.48 37.67
N GLN A 837 -17.90 -11.82 36.38
CA GLN A 837 -16.75 -12.31 35.62
C GLN A 837 -16.36 -13.78 35.83
N VAL A 838 -17.21 -14.54 36.54
CA VAL A 838 -17.12 -16.00 36.71
C VAL A 838 -17.55 -16.77 35.45
N GLN A 839 -18.66 -16.35 34.81
CA GLN A 839 -19.29 -17.14 33.73
C GLN A 839 -19.08 -16.57 32.33
N ALA A 840 -18.92 -15.25 32.22
CA ALA A 840 -18.71 -14.55 30.96
C ALA A 840 -17.89 -13.29 31.21
N GLU A 841 -16.87 -13.07 30.37
CA GLU A 841 -16.06 -11.87 30.41
C GLU A 841 -16.90 -10.67 29.94
N ARG A 842 -16.94 -9.61 30.74
CA ARG A 842 -17.55 -8.32 30.39
C ARG A 842 -16.53 -7.20 30.58
N ASP A 843 -16.74 -6.07 29.92
CA ASP A 843 -15.83 -4.92 30.00
C ASP A 843 -15.96 -4.12 31.32
N SER A 844 -16.85 -4.53 32.21
CA SER A 844 -16.98 -4.04 33.58
C SER A 844 -17.64 -5.09 34.50
N GLY A 845 -17.41 -4.98 35.80
CA GLY A 845 -17.96 -5.89 36.81
C GLY A 845 -18.36 -5.19 38.12
N VAL A 846 -19.25 -5.82 38.87
CA VAL A 846 -19.56 -5.49 40.26
C VAL A 846 -19.59 -6.75 41.13
N GLU A 847 -19.26 -6.59 42.41
CA GLU A 847 -19.59 -7.58 43.44
C GLU A 847 -20.26 -6.92 44.64
N ASN A 848 -20.98 -7.72 45.43
CA ASN A 848 -21.72 -7.25 46.59
C ASN A 848 -21.75 -8.30 47.71
N ILE A 849 -21.38 -7.88 48.92
CA ILE A 849 -21.61 -8.59 50.17
C ILE A 849 -22.55 -7.76 51.04
N TYR A 850 -23.62 -8.37 51.53
CA TYR A 850 -24.54 -7.71 52.46
C TYR A 850 -24.82 -8.55 53.70
N PHE A 851 -25.12 -7.87 54.82
CA PHE A 851 -25.55 -8.47 56.08
C PHE A 851 -26.87 -7.83 56.50
N ALA A 852 -27.97 -8.58 56.44
CA ALA A 852 -29.28 -8.07 56.88
C ALA A 852 -29.35 -7.87 58.41
N THR A 853 -28.75 -8.79 59.17
CA THR A 853 -28.72 -8.76 60.64
C THR A 853 -27.29 -8.99 61.16
N PRO A 854 -26.38 -8.01 60.98
CA PRO A 854 -24.99 -8.13 61.40
C PRO A 854 -24.87 -8.16 62.93
N VAL A 855 -23.91 -8.94 63.43
CA VAL A 855 -23.58 -9.00 64.86
C VAL A 855 -22.54 -7.93 65.19
N PRO A 856 -22.60 -7.30 66.39
CA PRO A 856 -21.56 -6.36 66.79
C PRO A 856 -20.16 -7.01 66.80
N GLY A 857 -19.16 -6.30 66.28
CA GLY A 857 -17.79 -6.79 66.17
C GLY A 857 -17.01 -6.13 65.04
N VAL A 858 -15.83 -6.68 64.74
CA VAL A 858 -14.95 -6.16 63.68
C VAL A 858 -15.12 -6.98 62.41
N TYR A 859 -15.48 -6.30 61.32
CA TYR A 859 -15.52 -6.85 59.97
C TYR A 859 -14.31 -6.34 59.19
N GLN A 860 -13.72 -7.19 58.34
CA GLN A 860 -12.58 -6.80 57.50
C GLN A 860 -12.93 -7.06 56.04
N PHE A 861 -12.99 -6.01 55.23
CA PHE A 861 -13.21 -6.11 53.80
C PHE A 861 -11.92 -5.90 53.04
N TYR A 862 -11.70 -6.63 51.96
CA TYR A 862 -10.61 -6.42 51.02
C TYR A 862 -10.97 -6.96 49.63
N VAL A 863 -10.27 -6.49 48.61
CA VAL A 863 -10.40 -6.92 47.23
C VAL A 863 -9.14 -7.72 46.85
N HIS A 864 -9.34 -8.81 46.13
CA HIS A 864 -8.25 -9.64 45.61
C HIS A 864 -8.37 -9.72 44.09
N ASN A 865 -7.32 -9.30 43.38
CA ASN A 865 -7.25 -9.55 41.93
C ASN A 865 -6.88 -11.03 41.70
N TYR A 866 -7.88 -11.85 41.39
CA TYR A 866 -7.73 -13.29 41.21
C TYR A 866 -7.09 -13.63 39.87
N THR A 867 -7.56 -12.98 38.80
CA THR A 867 -6.99 -13.12 37.45
C THR A 867 -6.91 -11.76 36.80
N ASP A 868 -5.67 -11.35 36.54
CA ASP A 868 -5.36 -10.18 35.72
C ASP A 868 -5.56 -10.52 34.24
N ARG A 869 -6.49 -9.83 33.58
CA ARG A 869 -6.88 -10.05 32.18
C ARG A 869 -6.65 -8.80 31.31
N THR A 870 -6.22 -7.69 31.91
CA THR A 870 -6.13 -6.37 31.28
C THR A 870 -4.74 -5.80 31.51
N ASP A 871 -4.05 -5.36 30.44
CA ASP A 871 -2.72 -4.77 30.59
C ASP A 871 -2.77 -3.43 31.37
N GLY A 872 -2.21 -3.41 32.58
CA GLY A 872 -1.99 -2.21 33.41
C GLY A 872 -2.81 -2.17 34.71
N ASP A 873 -2.49 -1.22 35.61
CA ASP A 873 -3.20 -1.09 36.89
C ASP A 873 -4.65 -0.63 36.67
N VAL A 874 -5.62 -1.48 37.00
CA VAL A 874 -7.04 -1.13 36.92
C VAL A 874 -7.52 -0.52 38.24
N GLY A 875 -8.26 0.59 38.16
CA GLY A 875 -8.89 1.20 39.33
C GLY A 875 -10.17 0.45 39.73
N CYS A 876 -10.22 -0.09 40.95
CA CYS A 876 -11.43 -0.65 41.55
C CYS A 876 -12.05 0.35 42.53
N ARG A 877 -13.32 0.71 42.31
CA ARG A 877 -14.11 1.53 43.23
C ARG A 877 -14.69 0.63 44.32
N VAL A 878 -14.48 0.98 45.58
CA VAL A 878 -14.96 0.24 46.76
C VAL A 878 -15.90 1.13 47.55
N ARG A 879 -17.07 0.57 47.91
CA ARG A 879 -18.06 1.24 48.75
C ARG A 879 -18.47 0.36 49.93
N ILE A 880 -18.41 0.92 51.15
CA ILE A 880 -18.91 0.27 52.37
C ILE A 880 -19.95 1.17 53.03
N LYS A 881 -21.13 0.60 53.28
CA LYS A 881 -22.28 1.23 53.90
C LYS A 881 -22.63 0.54 55.22
N VAL A 882 -23.06 1.35 56.20
CA VAL A 882 -23.84 0.87 57.35
C VAL A 882 -25.19 1.58 57.34
N GLY A 883 -26.27 0.82 57.17
CA GLY A 883 -27.58 1.34 56.78
C GLY A 883 -27.45 2.21 55.53
N ASN A 884 -27.80 3.49 55.65
CA ASN A 884 -27.65 4.46 54.55
C ASN A 884 -26.39 5.32 54.64
N GLN A 885 -25.57 5.15 55.68
CA GLN A 885 -24.34 5.90 55.83
C GLN A 885 -23.23 5.23 55.03
N VAL A 886 -22.71 5.94 54.02
CA VAL A 886 -21.50 5.54 53.30
C VAL A 886 -20.30 5.89 54.17
N LEU A 887 -19.54 4.88 54.58
CA LEU A 887 -18.33 5.03 55.40
C LEU A 887 -17.06 5.01 54.54
N VAL A 888 -17.09 4.29 53.42
CA VAL A 888 -16.03 4.22 52.42
C VAL A 888 -16.64 4.38 51.04
N ASP A 889 -16.05 5.24 50.21
CA ASP A 889 -16.33 5.37 48.77
C ASP A 889 -15.07 5.93 48.09
N GLU A 890 -14.16 5.03 47.71
CA GLU A 890 -12.87 5.39 47.12
C GLU A 890 -12.51 4.47 45.95
N THR A 891 -11.52 4.87 45.15
CA THR A 891 -10.97 4.04 44.07
C THR A 891 -9.54 3.68 44.41
N VAL A 892 -9.23 2.38 44.39
CA VAL A 892 -7.91 1.83 44.67
C VAL A 892 -7.32 1.19 43.39
N PRO A 893 -6.03 1.41 43.10
CA PRO A 893 -5.36 0.74 41.98
C PRO A 893 -5.13 -0.74 42.31
N MET A 894 -5.39 -1.64 41.35
CA MET A 894 -5.30 -3.09 41.54
C MET A 894 -4.09 -3.67 40.80
N GLY A 895 -3.20 -4.32 41.55
CA GLY A 895 -2.07 -5.13 41.05
C GLY A 895 -1.79 -6.35 41.96
N GLY A 896 -2.74 -6.73 42.83
CA GLY A 896 -2.60 -7.74 43.88
C GLY A 896 -3.76 -7.71 44.90
N ARG A 897 -3.50 -8.00 46.18
CA ARG A 897 -4.46 -7.75 47.27
C ARG A 897 -4.54 -6.26 47.59
N SER A 898 -5.76 -5.74 47.79
CA SER A 898 -5.98 -4.34 48.16
C SER A 898 -5.69 -4.08 49.65
N LYS A 899 -5.83 -2.80 50.03
CA LYS A 899 -5.98 -2.37 51.44
C LYS A 899 -7.11 -3.12 52.14
N ILE A 900 -7.04 -3.16 53.47
CA ILE A 900 -8.08 -3.77 54.32
C ILE A 900 -8.88 -2.65 54.99
N TRP A 901 -10.20 -2.68 54.80
CA TRP A 901 -11.13 -1.81 55.51
C TRP A 901 -11.66 -2.54 56.74
N LYS A 902 -11.20 -2.14 57.93
CA LYS A 902 -11.70 -2.65 59.21
C LYS A 902 -12.89 -1.81 59.68
N LEU A 903 -14.07 -2.40 59.64
CA LEU A 903 -15.29 -1.80 60.16
C LEU A 903 -15.57 -2.33 61.58
N GLU A 904 -15.53 -1.45 62.58
CA GLU A 904 -16.00 -1.75 63.93
C GLU A 904 -17.50 -1.46 64.03
N TYR A 905 -18.34 -2.51 63.89
CA TYR A 905 -19.78 -2.40 63.98
C TYR A 905 -20.28 -2.53 65.43
N ARG A 906 -20.91 -1.48 65.96
CA ARG A 906 -21.36 -1.36 67.37
C ARG A 906 -22.87 -1.59 67.57
N GLY A 907 -23.58 -1.93 66.50
CA GLY A 907 -25.03 -2.13 66.46
C GLY A 907 -25.81 -0.96 65.86
N PHE A 908 -27.07 -1.23 65.52
CA PHE A 908 -27.98 -0.33 64.81
C PHE A 908 -28.10 1.05 65.48
N GLY A 909 -27.98 2.11 64.68
CA GLY A 909 -28.18 3.50 65.11
C GLY A 909 -27.06 4.11 65.98
N LYS A 910 -25.93 3.41 66.15
CA LYS A 910 -24.72 3.96 66.80
C LYS A 910 -23.74 4.50 65.76
N GLU A 911 -22.85 5.38 66.19
CA GLU A 911 -21.73 5.84 65.38
C GLU A 911 -20.74 4.69 65.18
N GLN A 912 -20.38 4.45 63.92
CA GLN A 912 -19.48 3.39 63.49
C GLN A 912 -18.12 3.98 63.14
N ASN A 913 -17.06 3.18 63.24
CA ASN A 913 -15.72 3.60 62.84
C ASN A 913 -15.18 2.65 61.77
N VAL A 914 -14.49 3.21 60.77
CA VAL A 914 -13.74 2.45 59.77
C VAL A 914 -12.29 2.88 59.82
N GLU A 915 -11.41 1.92 60.06
CA GLU A 915 -9.96 2.11 59.98
C GLU A 915 -9.45 1.44 58.70
N ILE A 916 -8.67 2.19 57.92
CA ILE A 916 -8.01 1.66 56.72
C ILE A 916 -6.63 1.17 57.15
N LEU A 917 -6.36 -0.11 56.99
CA LEU A 917 -5.04 -0.69 57.23
C LEU A 917 -4.31 -0.88 55.92
N GLU A 918 -3.04 -0.49 55.91
CA GLU A 918 -2.27 -0.44 54.68
C GLU A 918 -1.80 -1.81 54.18
N ASP A 919 -1.73 -2.89 54.99
CA ASP A 919 -1.35 -4.24 54.50
C ASP A 919 -1.80 -5.41 55.42
N LEU A 920 -2.11 -6.58 54.83
CA LEU A 920 -1.74 -7.90 55.36
C LEU A 920 -0.59 -8.44 54.48
N PRO A 921 0.36 -9.23 55.01
CA PRO A 921 1.50 -9.74 54.27
C PRO A 921 1.14 -10.64 53.07
#